data_AF-A0A5B7A017-F1
#
_entry.id   AF-A0A5B7A017-F1
#
_cell.length_a   1.000
_cell.length_b   1.000
_cell.length_c   1.000
_cell.angle_alpha   90.00
_cell.angle_beta   90.00
_cell.angle_gamma   90.00
#
_symmetry.space_group_name_H-M   'P 1'
#
loop_
_entity.id
_entity.type
_entity.pdbx_description
1 polymer ?
#
loop_
_entity_poly.entity_id
_entity_poly.type
_entity_poly.pdbx_seq_one_letter_code
_entity_poly.pdbx_strand_id
1 'polypeptide(L)'
;PNPEMDQNQRASRAYQFHPARPAIIDLFNLYLGRSARQKSEDSIREPPNKTQKRVTALNRELPPRNEQFLLDFEQLQGQFPDQEQLRAVTESVLISLVIQCSGHAPRAEFLLFALRSLCGIGYIHWDTFLPSLLSSVSSAEMSVGQGSQSMVAVSSTTLSQSEMMPSSSTIPNSSNFQSSNPASPLPSVHGIGSPSQSATEPSSCATLSPVKSSDITCTGQQSTTRVNSSIRENAINSLRQLCCKIMLNGLESNLKPVTHADIFYHMLNWLVNWDQRQQGVDEFDGAKSWKPGKALIEWLHSCLDVIWLLVEDDKCRVPFYELLRSGLQFIENIPDDEALFTLILEIHRRRDMMAMHMQMLDQHLHCPTFGTHRFLSQVTANISGEAVTNMRYSPITYPSVLGEPLHGEDLAASIQRGSLDWERALRCIKHALRNTPSPDWWRRVLLVAPCYRLHAQGPTAGAVFTSEMICEATIDRIVELLKMTNSEINCWQKWLVFSDIFFFLMKSGCIDFVDFVDKLVSRLAEDDQHILRTNHVTWLLAQIIRIELVMNALNTDSRKVETTRKIVSFNKEDRSSDPNNPQSILLDFISSCQNLRIWSLNTSTREYLNNEQLQKGKQIDEWWRQVSKGERMMDYMNLDDRSIGMFWVVSYTMAQPACETVMNWLTSSGVTELLLQPNERLMVMREVSPLPISLLSGFSINLCMKLAYQMEDSMFSGQVVPNIAMVETYARLLLIVPHSLFRPHLSKTT
;
A
#
# COMPACT_ATOMS: atom_id res chain seq x y z
N PRO A 1 -65.93 28.13 28.62
CA PRO A 1 -66.60 26.82 28.81
C PRO A 1 -65.54 25.71 28.95
N ASN A 2 -65.33 25.39 30.22
CA ASN A 2 -64.65 24.27 30.87
C ASN A 2 -63.16 23.91 30.65
N PRO A 3 -62.45 23.56 31.76
CA PRO A 3 -61.01 23.32 31.86
C PRO A 3 -60.67 21.85 32.25
N GLU A 4 -59.41 21.60 32.65
CA GLU A 4 -58.82 20.40 33.31
C GLU A 4 -58.49 19.21 32.38
N MET A 5 -57.23 18.87 32.05
CA MET A 5 -55.94 18.75 32.77
C MET A 5 -55.81 17.52 33.68
N ASP A 6 -54.80 16.71 33.34
CA ASP A 6 -54.07 15.71 34.15
C ASP A 6 -54.73 14.40 34.58
N GLN A 7 -54.60 13.39 33.70
CA GLN A 7 -54.29 12.01 34.09
C GLN A 7 -53.67 11.24 32.91
N ASN A 8 -52.38 11.45 32.63
CA ASN A 8 -51.55 10.42 31.97
C ASN A 8 -50.03 10.68 32.06
N GLN A 9 -49.57 11.30 33.15
CA GLN A 9 -48.16 11.28 33.53
C GLN A 9 -47.87 10.05 34.40
N ARG A 10 -47.58 8.90 33.78
CA ARG A 10 -46.77 7.80 34.36
C ARG A 10 -46.49 6.70 33.32
N ALA A 11 -45.64 6.98 32.33
CA ALA A 11 -44.95 5.94 31.56
C ALA A 11 -43.67 6.48 30.88
N SER A 12 -42.87 7.25 31.59
CA SER A 12 -41.53 7.62 31.15
C SER A 12 -40.51 6.67 31.79
N ARG A 13 -40.04 5.65 31.06
CA ARG A 13 -38.75 4.90 31.16
C ARG A 13 -38.86 3.48 30.57
N ALA A 14 -38.27 3.23 29.39
CA ALA A 14 -37.52 2.02 29.03
C ALA A 14 -37.21 2.04 27.52
N TYR A 15 -35.93 1.92 27.15
CA TYR A 15 -35.54 1.47 25.81
C TYR A 15 -36.19 0.09 25.61
N GLN A 16 -37.15 -0.05 24.69
CA GLN A 16 -37.84 -1.32 24.46
C GLN A 16 -36.88 -2.31 23.80
N PHE A 17 -36.30 -3.20 24.59
CA PHE A 17 -35.65 -4.41 24.10
C PHE A 17 -36.68 -5.31 23.41
N HIS A 18 -36.28 -6.00 22.33
CA HIS A 18 -37.14 -6.97 21.63
C HIS A 18 -37.74 -7.98 22.63
N PRO A 19 -39.05 -8.30 22.54
CA PRO A 19 -39.75 -9.15 23.51
C PRO A 19 -39.16 -10.55 23.69
N ALA A 20 -38.43 -11.07 22.69
CA ALA A 20 -37.73 -12.36 22.80
C ALA A 20 -36.45 -12.31 23.66
N ARG A 21 -35.83 -11.13 23.84
CA ARG A 21 -34.53 -11.01 24.52
C ARG A 21 -34.56 -11.50 25.98
N PRO A 22 -35.55 -11.14 26.82
CA PRO A 22 -35.65 -11.67 28.17
C PRO A 22 -35.83 -13.19 28.20
N ALA A 23 -36.71 -13.73 27.34
CA ALA A 23 -36.99 -15.16 27.27
C ALA A 23 -35.73 -15.97 26.89
N ILE A 24 -34.96 -15.49 25.90
CA ILE A 24 -33.70 -16.11 25.52
C ILE A 24 -32.69 -16.03 26.67
N ILE A 25 -32.54 -14.88 27.32
CA ILE A 25 -31.63 -14.71 28.47
C ILE A 25 -32.01 -15.65 29.62
N ASP A 26 -33.30 -15.81 29.91
CA ASP A 26 -33.80 -16.69 30.97
C ASP A 26 -33.50 -18.16 30.66
N LEU A 27 -33.71 -18.58 29.40
CA LEU A 27 -33.33 -19.91 28.94
C LEU A 27 -31.82 -20.15 29.11
N PHE A 28 -30.97 -19.23 28.65
CA PHE A 28 -29.53 -19.36 28.85
C PHE A 28 -29.14 -19.35 30.34
N ASN A 29 -29.77 -18.51 31.17
CA ASN A 29 -29.50 -18.43 32.60
C ASN A 29 -29.85 -19.74 33.34
N LEU A 30 -30.93 -20.43 32.91
CA LEU A 30 -31.31 -21.74 33.43
C LEU A 30 -30.17 -22.75 33.25
N TYR A 31 -29.64 -22.85 32.02
CA TYR A 31 -28.56 -23.78 31.68
C TYR A 31 -27.18 -23.33 32.21
N LEU A 32 -26.95 -22.03 32.38
CA LEU A 32 -25.74 -21.47 32.99
C LEU A 32 -25.74 -21.54 34.53
N GLY A 33 -26.83 -22.02 35.15
CA GLY A 33 -27.00 -22.12 36.60
C GLY A 33 -27.04 -20.77 37.31
N ARG A 34 -27.53 -19.72 36.63
CA ARG A 34 -27.71 -18.37 37.17
C ARG A 34 -29.16 -18.22 37.66
N SER A 35 -29.50 -18.85 38.79
CA SER A 35 -30.86 -18.79 39.34
C SER A 35 -31.26 -17.38 39.78
N ALA A 36 -32.38 -16.86 39.25
CA ALA A 36 -33.00 -15.60 39.66
C ALA A 36 -33.59 -15.71 41.07
N ARG A 37 -32.85 -15.28 42.09
CA ARG A 37 -33.41 -14.88 43.38
C ARG A 37 -32.86 -13.52 43.79
N GLN A 38 -33.55 -12.46 43.37
CA GLN A 38 -33.51 -11.17 44.05
C GLN A 38 -34.83 -10.98 44.81
N LYS A 39 -34.71 -11.07 46.14
CA LYS A 39 -35.53 -10.46 47.20
C LYS A 39 -37.06 -10.46 47.07
N SER A 40 -37.70 -11.33 47.85
CA SER A 40 -38.95 -11.00 48.56
C SER A 40 -38.71 -11.18 50.07
N GLU A 41 -38.27 -10.13 50.74
CA GLU A 41 -38.36 -10.05 52.20
C GLU A 41 -39.62 -9.27 52.54
N ASP A 42 -40.65 -9.98 53.02
CA ASP A 42 -41.59 -9.47 54.01
C ASP A 42 -42.26 -10.68 54.67
N SER A 43 -41.81 -11.00 55.90
CA SER A 43 -42.65 -11.51 57.00
C SER A 43 -41.77 -12.00 58.17
N ILE A 44 -41.45 -11.05 59.06
CA ILE A 44 -41.75 -11.07 60.51
C ILE A 44 -41.30 -12.29 61.38
N ARG A 45 -40.38 -11.98 62.32
CA ARG A 45 -40.17 -12.48 63.73
C ARG A 45 -39.76 -13.94 63.99
N GLU A 46 -38.60 -14.16 64.64
CA GLU A 46 -38.35 -14.27 66.11
C GLU A 46 -36.85 -14.61 66.42
N PRO A 47 -36.33 -14.41 67.65
CA PRO A 47 -34.89 -14.46 67.97
C PRO A 47 -34.37 -15.87 68.30
N PRO A 48 -33.05 -16.13 68.27
CA PRO A 48 -32.52 -17.48 68.32
C PRO A 48 -32.33 -18.00 69.75
N ASN A 49 -32.83 -19.22 70.01
CA ASN A 49 -32.40 -20.05 71.13
C ASN A 49 -31.57 -21.24 70.64
N LYS A 50 -30.60 -21.62 71.48
CA LYS A 50 -29.45 -22.49 71.18
C LYS A 50 -29.83 -23.95 70.89
N THR A 51 -28.89 -24.62 70.20
CA THR A 51 -28.67 -26.07 70.03
C THR A 51 -29.59 -26.86 69.09
N GLN A 52 -29.08 -27.22 67.90
CA GLN A 52 -29.02 -28.61 67.39
C GLN A 52 -28.28 -28.70 66.04
N LYS A 53 -27.33 -29.64 65.97
CA LYS A 53 -26.80 -30.18 64.71
C LYS A 53 -27.96 -30.82 63.93
N ARG A 54 -28.19 -30.39 62.69
CA ARG A 54 -28.69 -31.28 61.64
C ARG A 54 -28.23 -30.77 60.27
N VAL A 55 -27.58 -31.67 59.54
CA VAL A 55 -27.25 -31.54 58.12
C VAL A 55 -28.56 -31.30 57.36
N THR A 56 -28.64 -30.18 56.66
CA THR A 56 -29.58 -29.96 55.57
C THR A 56 -28.81 -29.29 54.45
N ALA A 57 -28.27 -30.11 53.53
CA ALA A 57 -27.84 -29.63 52.23
C ALA A 57 -29.11 -29.18 51.50
N LEU A 58 -29.30 -27.87 51.34
CA LEU A 58 -30.31 -27.31 50.46
C LEU A 58 -30.03 -27.79 49.03
N ASN A 59 -31.02 -28.46 48.43
CA ASN A 59 -31.05 -28.82 47.02
C ASN A 59 -30.64 -27.62 46.15
N ARG A 60 -29.43 -27.67 45.57
CA ARG A 60 -29.11 -26.89 44.38
C ARG A 60 -29.70 -27.68 43.22
N GLU A 61 -30.76 -27.17 42.59
CA GLU A 61 -31.21 -27.68 41.29
C GLU A 61 -30.03 -27.54 40.33
N LEU A 62 -29.50 -28.69 39.90
CA LEU A 62 -28.47 -28.73 38.88
C LEU A 62 -29.07 -28.24 37.56
N PRO A 63 -28.31 -27.51 36.72
CA PRO A 63 -28.80 -27.12 35.40
C PRO A 63 -29.20 -28.38 34.59
N PRO A 64 -30.17 -28.27 33.67
CA PRO A 64 -30.57 -29.39 32.82
C PRO A 64 -29.39 -29.92 31.99
N ARG A 65 -29.51 -31.16 31.48
CA ARG A 65 -28.49 -31.72 30.57
C ARG A 65 -28.45 -30.91 29.28
N ASN A 66 -27.25 -30.63 28.77
CA ASN A 66 -27.04 -29.88 27.53
C ASN A 66 -27.90 -30.38 26.37
N GLU A 67 -28.08 -31.70 26.23
CA GLU A 67 -28.90 -32.33 25.18
C GLU A 67 -30.35 -31.82 25.14
N GLN A 68 -30.90 -31.37 26.28
CA GLN A 68 -32.26 -30.85 26.39
C GLN A 68 -32.40 -29.41 25.87
N PHE A 69 -31.28 -28.67 25.76
CA PHE A 69 -31.29 -27.26 25.39
C PHE A 69 -31.93 -26.98 24.04
N LEU A 70 -31.66 -27.83 23.04
CA LEU A 70 -32.22 -27.67 21.69
C LEU A 70 -33.74 -27.77 21.70
N LEU A 71 -34.30 -28.76 22.39
CA LEU A 71 -35.76 -28.95 22.49
C LEU A 71 -36.43 -27.76 23.19
N ASP A 72 -35.82 -27.25 24.26
CA ASP A 72 -36.34 -26.09 24.98
C ASP A 72 -36.24 -24.80 24.15
N PHE A 73 -35.19 -24.65 23.35
CA PHE A 73 -35.04 -23.54 22.40
C PHE A 73 -36.07 -23.62 21.26
N GLU A 74 -36.32 -24.82 20.73
CA GLU A 74 -37.34 -25.06 19.70
C GLU A 74 -38.77 -24.84 20.23
N GLN A 75 -39.01 -25.02 21.53
CA GLN A 75 -40.27 -24.63 22.15
C GLN A 75 -40.39 -23.11 22.30
N LEU A 76 -39.28 -22.42 22.57
CA LEU A 76 -39.22 -20.96 22.69
C LEU A 76 -39.40 -20.28 21.33
N GLN A 77 -38.78 -20.79 20.27
CA GLN A 77 -38.90 -20.19 18.93
C GLN A 77 -40.35 -20.22 18.42
N GLY A 78 -41.14 -21.23 18.79
CA GLY A 78 -42.55 -21.34 18.41
C GLY A 78 -43.44 -20.20 18.97
N GLN A 79 -42.92 -19.40 19.90
CA GLN A 79 -43.61 -18.27 20.52
C GLN A 79 -43.38 -16.95 19.75
N PHE A 80 -42.44 -16.92 18.80
CA PHE A 80 -42.06 -15.72 18.06
C PHE A 80 -42.19 -15.95 16.54
N PRO A 81 -42.98 -15.13 15.82
CA PRO A 81 -43.23 -15.34 14.40
C PRO A 81 -42.08 -14.88 13.49
N ASP A 82 -41.29 -13.88 13.92
CA ASP A 82 -40.17 -13.35 13.14
C ASP A 82 -38.86 -14.11 13.46
N GLN A 83 -38.52 -15.05 12.58
CA GLN A 83 -37.34 -15.91 12.75
C GLN A 83 -36.02 -15.18 12.52
N GLU A 84 -36.00 -14.16 11.66
CA GLU A 84 -34.78 -13.41 11.35
C GLU A 84 -34.43 -12.45 12.49
N GLN A 85 -35.44 -11.79 13.07
CA GLN A 85 -35.28 -10.98 14.26
C GLN A 85 -34.94 -11.83 15.48
N LEU A 86 -35.55 -13.01 15.63
CA LEU A 86 -35.22 -13.95 16.71
C LEU A 86 -33.76 -14.42 16.62
N ARG A 87 -33.27 -14.72 15.41
CA ARG A 87 -31.86 -15.04 15.14
C ARG A 87 -30.94 -13.91 15.57
N ALA A 88 -31.18 -12.68 15.11
CA ALA A 88 -30.33 -11.52 15.45
C ALA A 88 -30.29 -11.26 16.98
N VAL A 89 -31.42 -11.41 17.67
CA VAL A 89 -31.48 -11.28 19.13
C VAL A 89 -30.72 -12.42 19.82
N THR A 90 -30.83 -13.65 19.32
CA THR A 90 -30.10 -14.82 19.83
C THR A 90 -28.59 -14.63 19.70
N GLU A 91 -28.11 -14.19 18.52
CA GLU A 91 -26.70 -13.85 18.28
C GLU A 91 -26.20 -12.76 19.26
N SER A 92 -26.96 -11.68 19.43
CA SER A 92 -26.61 -10.59 20.36
C SER A 92 -26.53 -11.03 21.83
N VAL A 93 -27.47 -11.88 22.27
CA VAL A 93 -27.47 -12.45 23.63
C VAL A 93 -26.26 -13.35 23.82
N LEU A 94 -25.96 -14.22 22.87
CA LEU A 94 -24.79 -15.11 22.91
C LEU A 94 -23.48 -14.34 22.99
N ILE A 95 -23.29 -13.30 22.17
CA ILE A 95 -22.10 -12.43 22.23
C ILE A 95 -21.94 -11.86 23.65
N SER A 96 -23.04 -11.36 24.24
CA SER A 96 -23.03 -10.82 25.61
C SER A 96 -22.66 -11.90 26.64
N LEU A 97 -23.16 -13.12 26.48
CA LEU A 97 -22.89 -14.24 27.39
C LEU A 97 -21.46 -14.77 27.27
N VAL A 98 -20.88 -14.79 26.06
CA VAL A 98 -19.48 -15.16 25.82
C VAL A 98 -18.55 -14.24 26.59
N ILE A 99 -18.76 -12.93 26.54
CA ILE A 99 -17.98 -11.94 27.30
C ILE A 99 -18.13 -12.15 28.81
N GLN A 100 -19.35 -12.44 29.29
CA GLN A 100 -19.62 -12.59 30.73
C GLN A 100 -19.20 -13.94 31.32
N CYS A 101 -19.10 -15.01 30.52
CA CYS A 101 -18.91 -16.38 31.00
C CYS A 101 -17.54 -16.97 30.67
N SER A 102 -16.70 -16.24 29.93
CA SER A 102 -15.38 -16.71 29.48
C SER A 102 -14.49 -17.22 30.62
N GLY A 103 -14.51 -16.58 31.79
CA GLY A 103 -13.71 -16.97 32.96
C GLY A 103 -14.21 -18.20 33.73
N HIS A 104 -15.27 -18.90 33.27
CA HIS A 104 -15.86 -20.03 33.98
C HIS A 104 -16.01 -21.26 33.07
N ALA A 105 -15.07 -22.20 33.16
CA ALA A 105 -14.93 -23.33 32.24
C ALA A 105 -16.24 -24.10 31.96
N PRO A 106 -17.05 -24.57 32.94
CA PRO A 106 -18.32 -25.25 32.66
C PRO A 106 -19.33 -24.41 31.86
N ARG A 107 -19.33 -23.08 32.05
CA ARG A 107 -20.24 -22.17 31.35
C ARG A 107 -19.75 -21.92 29.93
N ALA A 108 -18.43 -21.77 29.76
CA ALA A 108 -17.80 -21.65 28.45
C ALA A 108 -18.05 -22.90 27.57
N GLU A 109 -17.91 -24.11 28.15
CA GLU A 109 -18.21 -25.37 27.47
C GLU A 109 -19.69 -25.48 27.06
N PHE A 110 -20.62 -25.08 27.94
CA PHE A 110 -22.04 -25.01 27.57
C PHE A 110 -22.29 -24.02 26.42
N LEU A 111 -21.67 -22.83 26.44
CA LEU A 111 -21.84 -21.86 25.35
C LEU A 111 -21.30 -22.39 24.01
N LEU A 112 -20.18 -23.12 24.01
CA LEU A 112 -19.69 -23.80 22.80
C LEU A 112 -20.68 -24.85 22.28
N PHE A 113 -21.25 -25.66 23.19
CA PHE A 113 -22.30 -26.60 22.85
C PHE A 113 -23.54 -25.91 22.25
N ALA A 114 -24.01 -24.83 22.89
CA ALA A 114 -25.18 -24.08 22.45
C ALA A 114 -24.95 -23.43 21.09
N LEU A 115 -23.77 -22.85 20.84
CA LEU A 115 -23.43 -22.25 19.55
C LEU A 115 -23.45 -23.27 18.40
N ARG A 116 -22.81 -24.43 18.58
CA ARG A 116 -22.84 -25.52 17.58
C ARG A 116 -24.26 -25.99 17.30
N SER A 117 -25.03 -26.17 18.37
CA SER A 117 -26.42 -26.63 18.29
C SER A 117 -27.32 -25.64 17.54
N LEU A 118 -27.25 -24.35 17.90
CA LEU A 118 -28.04 -23.28 17.27
C LEU A 118 -27.61 -23.00 15.82
N CYS A 119 -26.32 -23.19 15.51
CA CYS A 119 -25.85 -23.17 14.13
C CYS A 119 -26.46 -24.31 13.30
N GLY A 120 -26.55 -25.52 13.87
CA GLY A 120 -27.13 -26.68 13.20
C GLY A 120 -28.60 -26.52 12.80
N ILE A 121 -29.35 -25.68 13.53
CA ILE A 121 -30.75 -25.34 13.24
C ILE A 121 -30.93 -23.95 12.60
N GLY A 122 -29.86 -23.27 12.19
CA GLY A 122 -29.91 -22.02 11.42
C GLY A 122 -30.12 -20.72 12.22
N TYR A 123 -30.00 -20.75 13.54
CA TYR A 123 -30.12 -19.57 14.43
C TYR A 123 -28.77 -18.90 14.76
N ILE A 124 -27.68 -19.39 14.16
CA ILE A 124 -26.38 -18.72 14.13
C ILE A 124 -25.90 -18.73 12.68
N HIS A 125 -25.56 -17.56 12.15
CA HIS A 125 -24.87 -17.45 10.87
C HIS A 125 -23.44 -16.94 11.10
N TRP A 126 -22.46 -17.80 10.81
CA TRP A 126 -21.05 -17.50 11.13
C TRP A 126 -20.53 -16.21 10.48
N ASP A 127 -20.95 -15.90 9.24
CA ASP A 127 -20.50 -14.68 8.54
C ASP A 127 -21.01 -13.38 9.19
N THR A 128 -22.11 -13.41 9.96
CA THR A 128 -22.62 -12.25 10.72
C THR A 128 -22.20 -12.29 12.18
N PHE A 129 -22.18 -13.48 12.77
CA PHE A 129 -21.89 -13.70 14.17
C PHE A 129 -20.41 -13.43 14.50
N LEU A 130 -19.45 -13.96 13.72
CA LEU A 130 -18.02 -13.85 14.03
C LEU A 130 -17.53 -12.39 13.98
N PRO A 131 -17.82 -11.58 12.94
CA PRO A 131 -17.41 -10.17 12.93
C PRO A 131 -18.02 -9.39 14.10
N SER A 132 -19.29 -9.64 14.43
CA SER A 132 -20.00 -8.99 15.54
C SER A 132 -19.41 -9.38 16.91
N LEU A 133 -19.03 -10.65 17.08
CA LEU A 133 -18.35 -11.14 18.26
C LEU A 133 -16.98 -10.47 18.42
N LEU A 134 -16.15 -10.47 17.36
CA LEU A 134 -14.79 -9.91 17.39
C LEU A 134 -14.80 -8.40 17.68
N SER A 135 -15.73 -7.66 17.07
CA SER A 135 -15.95 -6.23 17.36
C SER A 135 -16.33 -5.98 18.84
N SER A 136 -17.19 -6.83 19.39
CA SER A 136 -17.62 -6.73 20.80
C SER A 136 -16.50 -7.08 21.77
N VAL A 137 -15.66 -8.07 21.43
CA VAL A 137 -14.48 -8.45 22.21
C VAL A 137 -13.45 -7.31 22.23
N SER A 138 -13.13 -6.73 21.07
CA SER A 138 -12.23 -5.56 21.01
C SER A 138 -12.76 -4.38 21.84
N SER A 139 -14.07 -4.11 21.81
CA SER A 139 -14.70 -3.08 22.63
C SER A 139 -14.59 -3.37 24.13
N ALA A 140 -14.78 -4.64 24.53
CA ALA A 140 -14.61 -5.07 25.91
C ALA A 140 -13.14 -4.90 26.37
N GLU A 141 -12.15 -5.28 25.55
CA GLU A 141 -10.73 -5.12 25.84
C GLU A 141 -10.28 -3.65 25.98
N MET A 142 -10.94 -2.71 25.28
CA MET A 142 -10.66 -1.26 25.35
C MET A 142 -11.25 -0.61 26.60
N SER A 143 -12.49 -0.97 26.97
CA SER A 143 -13.16 -0.46 28.19
C SER A 143 -12.39 -0.78 29.48
N VAL A 144 -11.59 -1.84 29.45
CA VAL A 144 -10.79 -2.33 30.58
C VAL A 144 -9.48 -1.53 30.78
N GLY A 145 -9.09 -0.70 29.80
CA GLY A 145 -7.88 0.14 29.82
C GLY A 145 -8.02 1.54 30.42
N GLN A 146 -9.24 2.08 30.56
CA GLN A 146 -9.49 3.39 31.18
C GLN A 146 -10.09 3.22 32.58
N GLY A 147 -9.24 3.23 33.60
CA GLY A 147 -9.68 2.97 34.97
C GLY A 147 -8.89 3.70 36.05
N SER A 148 -8.69 5.02 35.93
CA SER A 148 -8.35 5.88 37.07
C SER A 148 -8.40 7.38 36.73
N GLN A 149 -9.57 7.94 36.41
CA GLN A 149 -9.92 9.33 36.78
C GLN A 149 -11.43 9.43 36.99
N SER A 150 -11.82 9.85 38.19
CA SER A 150 -13.19 10.25 38.51
C SER A 150 -13.54 11.50 37.69
N MET A 151 -14.52 11.42 36.80
CA MET A 151 -15.26 12.59 36.35
C MET A 151 -16.76 12.32 36.19
N VAL A 152 -17.48 13.39 36.51
CA VAL A 152 -18.91 13.55 36.77
C VAL A 152 -19.76 13.24 35.53
N ALA A 153 -20.92 12.63 35.76
CA ALA A 153 -21.97 12.43 34.78
C ALA A 153 -22.47 13.76 34.19
N VAL A 154 -22.47 13.90 32.87
CA VAL A 154 -23.38 14.81 32.15
C VAL A 154 -23.97 14.06 30.96
N SER A 155 -25.27 13.87 31.01
CA SER A 155 -26.10 13.40 29.90
C SER A 155 -26.28 14.50 28.87
N SER A 156 -26.23 14.18 27.58
CA SER A 156 -26.98 14.90 26.56
C SER A 156 -27.49 13.95 25.48
N THR A 157 -28.82 13.79 25.51
CA THR A 157 -29.68 13.20 24.49
C THR A 157 -29.87 14.17 23.32
N THR A 158 -29.86 13.68 22.08
CA THR A 158 -30.77 14.08 20.99
C THR A 158 -30.70 13.08 19.82
N LEU A 159 -31.79 12.31 19.65
CA LEU A 159 -32.30 11.75 18.38
C LEU A 159 -32.72 12.94 17.46
N SER A 160 -32.84 12.91 16.12
CA SER A 160 -33.02 11.89 15.07
C SER A 160 -33.22 12.61 13.71
N GLN A 161 -32.67 12.12 12.58
CA GLN A 161 -33.21 12.17 11.20
C GLN A 161 -32.51 11.05 10.38
N SER A 162 -33.17 9.94 10.02
CA SER A 162 -33.92 9.64 8.77
C SER A 162 -33.08 9.49 7.49
N GLU A 163 -33.15 8.30 6.89
CA GLU A 163 -32.92 7.91 5.49
C GLU A 163 -31.67 8.41 4.74
N MET A 164 -30.61 7.58 4.69
CA MET A 164 -29.96 7.13 3.44
C MET A 164 -28.89 6.07 3.75
N MET A 165 -28.87 4.97 2.99
CA MET A 165 -27.84 3.92 3.06
C MET A 165 -26.42 4.50 2.85
N PRO A 166 -25.39 4.14 3.65
CA PRO A 166 -24.01 4.24 3.25
C PRO A 166 -23.50 2.90 2.70
N SER A 167 -23.08 2.92 1.44
CA SER A 167 -22.30 1.87 0.77
C SER A 167 -21.01 1.57 1.52
N SER A 168 -20.83 0.31 1.95
CA SER A 168 -19.58 -0.16 2.55
C SER A 168 -18.53 -0.41 1.46
N SER A 169 -17.67 0.57 1.24
CA SER A 169 -16.35 0.39 0.61
C SER A 169 -15.44 1.55 1.01
N THR A 170 -14.94 1.52 2.24
CA THR A 170 -13.90 2.45 2.68
C THR A 170 -12.96 1.73 3.65
N ILE A 171 -11.77 1.42 3.15
CA ILE A 171 -10.62 0.96 3.94
C ILE A 171 -10.11 2.16 4.75
N PRO A 172 -10.01 2.11 6.09
CA PRO A 172 -9.37 3.18 6.84
C PRO A 172 -7.86 3.03 6.77
N ASN A 173 -7.22 3.84 5.91
CA ASN A 173 -5.80 4.16 6.01
C ASN A 173 -5.59 5.21 7.12
N SER A 174 -4.94 4.84 8.23
CA SER A 174 -3.99 5.71 8.95
C SER A 174 -3.42 5.00 10.19
N SER A 175 -2.18 4.51 10.12
CA SER A 175 -1.34 4.30 11.30
C SER A 175 -0.59 5.60 11.59
N ASN A 176 -1.08 6.40 12.54
CA ASN A 176 -0.31 7.50 13.12
C ASN A 176 0.74 6.90 14.08
N PHE A 177 1.96 6.69 13.60
CA PHE A 177 3.14 6.55 14.45
C PHE A 177 3.92 7.87 14.40
N GLN A 178 3.91 8.61 15.51
CA GLN A 178 4.79 9.76 15.69
C GLN A 178 6.21 9.26 15.96
N SER A 179 7.15 9.80 15.19
CA SER A 179 8.58 9.55 15.27
C SER A 179 9.20 10.20 16.51
N SER A 180 9.95 9.43 17.30
CA SER A 180 10.99 9.97 18.18
C SER A 180 12.23 9.08 18.08
N ASN A 181 13.19 9.50 17.25
CA ASN A 181 14.59 9.04 17.34
C ASN A 181 15.29 9.80 18.48
N PRO A 182 16.30 9.18 19.10
CA PRO A 182 17.65 9.63 18.80
C PRO A 182 18.62 8.47 18.49
N ALA A 183 19.53 8.76 17.56
CA ALA A 183 20.59 7.90 17.06
C ALA A 183 21.57 7.42 18.14
N SER A 184 22.17 6.24 17.93
CA SER A 184 23.59 5.89 18.24
C SER A 184 23.85 4.38 17.93
N PRO A 185 25.11 3.88 17.85
CA PRO A 185 25.70 3.38 16.60
C PRO A 185 25.89 1.85 16.55
N LEU A 186 25.95 1.33 15.33
CA LEU A 186 26.32 -0.06 15.00
C LEU A 186 27.73 -0.42 15.51
N PRO A 187 27.93 -1.63 16.06
CA PRO A 187 29.21 -2.33 15.98
C PRO A 187 29.18 -3.39 14.87
N SER A 188 30.16 -3.30 13.97
CA SER A 188 30.52 -4.28 12.96
C SER A 188 30.99 -5.60 13.60
N VAL A 189 30.47 -6.75 13.18
CA VAL A 189 31.19 -8.03 13.37
C VAL A 189 30.95 -8.98 12.17
N HIS A 190 32.05 -9.43 11.59
CA HIS A 190 32.18 -10.44 10.54
C HIS A 190 31.76 -11.84 11.02
N GLY A 191 31.38 -12.69 10.07
CA GLY A 191 30.85 -14.03 10.32
C GLY A 191 31.88 -15.16 10.47
N ILE A 192 31.27 -16.33 10.75
CA ILE A 192 31.66 -17.72 10.48
C ILE A 192 32.74 -18.36 11.38
N GLY A 193 32.32 -19.43 12.08
CA GLY A 193 33.18 -20.58 12.39
C GLY A 193 33.01 -21.19 13.79
N SER A 194 32.62 -22.47 13.86
CA SER A 194 32.78 -23.39 15.02
C SER A 194 33.42 -24.69 14.49
N PRO A 195 33.80 -25.71 15.30
CA PRO A 195 34.16 -25.77 16.73
C PRO A 195 35.43 -26.64 17.00
N SER A 196 35.99 -26.67 18.23
CA SER A 196 36.57 -27.90 18.86
C SER A 196 37.17 -27.72 20.28
N GLN A 197 36.64 -28.52 21.21
CA GLN A 197 37.14 -29.20 22.42
C GLN A 197 38.47 -28.85 23.17
N SER A 198 38.32 -28.86 24.51
CA SER A 198 39.10 -29.55 25.57
C SER A 198 40.15 -28.80 26.44
N ALA A 199 39.90 -28.91 27.78
CA ALA A 199 40.79 -28.98 28.97
C ALA A 199 41.83 -27.84 29.19
N THR A 200 42.08 -27.28 30.38
CA THR A 200 42.18 -27.87 31.74
C THR A 200 42.24 -26.72 32.78
N GLU A 201 41.61 -26.90 33.94
CA GLU A 201 41.77 -26.16 35.23
C GLU A 201 43.18 -26.37 35.86
N PRO A 202 43.62 -25.76 37.02
CA PRO A 202 42.82 -25.38 38.21
C PRO A 202 43.29 -24.19 39.11
N SER A 203 42.51 -24.03 40.20
CA SER A 203 42.83 -23.48 41.56
C SER A 203 42.26 -22.08 41.87
N SER A 204 41.62 -21.79 43.03
CA SER A 204 41.22 -22.59 44.21
C SER A 204 40.48 -21.70 45.23
N CYS A 205 39.47 -22.27 45.92
CA CYS A 205 38.96 -22.00 47.29
C CYS A 205 38.42 -20.58 47.66
N ALA A 206 37.41 -20.35 48.50
CA ALA A 206 36.65 -21.19 49.43
C ALA A 206 35.31 -20.51 49.84
N THR A 207 34.33 -21.37 50.15
CA THR A 207 33.11 -21.26 50.99
C THR A 207 32.88 -20.03 51.89
N LEU A 208 31.60 -19.58 52.00
CA LEU A 208 30.71 -19.80 53.17
C LEU A 208 29.30 -19.22 52.94
N SER A 209 28.30 -19.87 53.55
CA SER A 209 26.84 -19.68 53.39
C SER A 209 26.23 -18.88 54.58
N PRO A 210 24.88 -18.72 54.76
CA PRO A 210 24.24 -17.42 54.94
C PRO A 210 23.65 -17.16 56.34
N VAL A 211 23.29 -15.91 56.67
CA VAL A 211 22.54 -15.58 57.90
C VAL A 211 21.37 -14.63 57.60
N LYS A 212 20.20 -14.99 58.16
CA LYS A 212 18.90 -14.30 58.13
C LYS A 212 18.80 -13.15 59.15
N SER A 213 17.99 -12.14 58.85
CA SER A 213 17.18 -11.34 59.80
C SER A 213 16.16 -10.51 59.00
N SER A 214 14.96 -10.12 59.44
CA SER A 214 13.97 -10.56 60.42
C SER A 214 12.75 -9.63 60.21
N ASP A 215 11.55 -10.11 60.53
CA ASP A 215 10.23 -9.51 60.28
C ASP A 215 10.00 -8.10 60.87
N ILE A 216 9.27 -7.26 60.13
CA ILE A 216 8.30 -6.27 60.67
C ILE A 216 7.08 -6.21 59.73
N THR A 217 5.92 -6.60 60.25
CA THR A 217 4.59 -6.51 59.62
C THR A 217 3.95 -5.13 59.78
N CYS A 218 3.42 -4.53 58.70
CA CYS A 218 2.12 -3.84 58.71
C CYS A 218 1.57 -3.51 57.29
N THR A 219 0.31 -3.93 57.04
CA THR A 219 -0.74 -3.30 56.20
C THR A 219 -0.70 -3.35 54.64
N GLY A 220 -1.14 -4.47 54.07
CA GLY A 220 -2.52 -4.63 53.56
C GLY A 220 -3.01 -3.99 52.24
N GLN A 221 -2.30 -3.09 51.56
CA GLN A 221 -2.84 -2.40 50.36
C GLN A 221 -2.15 -2.70 49.01
N GLN A 222 -0.93 -3.24 48.98
CA GLN A 222 -0.23 -3.56 47.73
C GLN A 222 -0.56 -4.95 47.15
N SER A 223 -1.05 -5.88 47.98
CA SER A 223 -1.41 -7.23 47.54
C SER A 223 -2.76 -7.26 46.80
N THR A 224 -3.72 -6.43 47.20
CA THR A 224 -5.05 -6.37 46.57
C THR A 224 -5.01 -5.74 45.17
N THR A 225 -4.15 -4.75 44.93
CA THR A 225 -3.97 -4.14 43.59
C THR A 225 -3.28 -5.08 42.59
N ARG A 226 -2.24 -5.83 43.00
CA ARG A 226 -1.59 -6.86 42.16
C ARG A 226 -2.48 -8.09 41.91
N VAL A 227 -3.33 -8.45 42.87
CA VAL A 227 -4.32 -9.52 42.69
C VAL A 227 -5.44 -9.08 41.73
N ASN A 228 -5.87 -7.81 41.79
CA ASN A 228 -6.90 -7.28 40.89
C ASN A 228 -6.42 -7.11 39.44
N SER A 229 -5.13 -6.84 39.19
CA SER A 229 -4.56 -6.80 37.84
C SER A 229 -4.39 -8.21 37.24
N SER A 230 -3.85 -9.15 38.01
CA SER A 230 -3.68 -10.55 37.56
C SER A 230 -5.01 -11.29 37.31
N ILE A 231 -6.04 -11.03 38.12
CA ILE A 231 -7.41 -11.54 37.86
C ILE A 231 -7.98 -10.96 36.56
N ARG A 232 -7.70 -9.69 36.27
CA ARG A 232 -8.17 -8.98 35.07
C ARG A 232 -7.49 -9.50 33.80
N GLU A 233 -6.18 -9.73 33.84
CA GLU A 233 -5.44 -10.34 32.73
C GLU A 233 -5.92 -11.77 32.44
N ASN A 234 -6.17 -12.57 33.48
CA ASN A 234 -6.69 -13.93 33.32
C ASN A 234 -8.10 -13.96 32.69
N ALA A 235 -8.94 -12.97 32.97
CA ALA A 235 -10.27 -12.86 32.36
C ALA A 235 -10.19 -12.56 30.86
N ILE A 236 -9.26 -11.69 30.43
CA ILE A 236 -9.01 -11.39 29.01
C ILE A 236 -8.43 -12.61 28.31
N ASN A 237 -7.45 -13.29 28.92
CA ASN A 237 -6.85 -14.51 28.38
C ASN A 237 -7.91 -15.61 28.16
N SER A 238 -8.81 -15.79 29.13
CA SER A 238 -9.92 -16.75 29.04
C SER A 238 -10.92 -16.36 27.95
N LEU A 239 -11.18 -15.06 27.75
CA LEU A 239 -12.04 -14.56 26.69
C LEU A 239 -11.44 -14.84 25.31
N ARG A 240 -10.15 -14.55 25.11
CA ARG A 240 -9.43 -14.86 23.87
C ARG A 240 -9.47 -16.37 23.58
N GLN A 241 -9.18 -17.20 24.58
CA GLN A 241 -9.23 -18.66 24.45
C GLN A 241 -10.62 -19.16 24.01
N LEU A 242 -11.69 -18.68 24.66
CA LEU A 242 -13.06 -19.03 24.27
C LEU A 242 -13.39 -18.56 22.85
N CYS A 243 -12.98 -17.34 22.49
CA CYS A 243 -13.18 -16.82 21.14
C CYS A 243 -12.46 -17.68 20.10
N CYS A 244 -11.21 -18.08 20.33
CA CYS A 244 -10.47 -19.01 19.47
C CYS A 244 -11.25 -20.32 19.25
N LYS A 245 -11.75 -20.94 20.32
CA LYS A 245 -12.60 -22.15 20.21
C LYS A 245 -13.87 -21.92 19.39
N ILE A 246 -14.50 -20.75 19.52
CA ILE A 246 -15.69 -20.39 18.72
C ILE A 246 -15.32 -20.23 17.23
N MET A 247 -14.21 -19.56 16.92
CA MET A 247 -13.73 -19.39 15.54
C MET A 247 -13.34 -20.73 14.92
N LEU A 248 -12.69 -21.64 15.66
CA LEU A 248 -12.38 -22.99 15.18
C LEU A 248 -13.65 -23.74 14.74
N ASN A 249 -14.75 -23.64 15.50
CA ASN A 249 -16.04 -24.20 15.09
C ASN A 249 -16.61 -23.52 13.84
N GLY A 250 -16.49 -22.20 13.73
CA GLY A 250 -16.93 -21.46 12.54
C GLY A 250 -16.14 -21.85 11.29
N LEU A 251 -14.84 -22.10 11.44
CA LEU A 251 -13.95 -22.55 10.36
C LEU A 251 -14.22 -23.99 9.90
N GLU A 252 -15.05 -24.77 10.58
CA GLU A 252 -15.55 -26.03 10.00
C GLU A 252 -16.58 -25.77 8.87
N SER A 253 -17.15 -24.57 8.82
CA SER A 253 -18.10 -24.13 7.79
C SER A 253 -17.41 -23.38 6.64
N ASN A 254 -18.09 -23.29 5.49
CA ASN A 254 -17.60 -22.51 4.34
C ASN A 254 -17.94 -21.03 4.51
N LEU A 255 -17.04 -20.26 5.14
CA LEU A 255 -17.22 -18.83 5.39
C LEU A 255 -16.88 -17.99 4.16
N LYS A 256 -17.40 -16.76 4.11
CA LYS A 256 -17.03 -15.78 3.08
C LYS A 256 -15.57 -15.34 3.23
N PRO A 257 -14.87 -15.01 2.12
CA PRO A 257 -13.50 -14.52 2.16
C PRO A 257 -13.30 -13.31 3.09
N VAL A 258 -14.27 -12.39 3.13
CA VAL A 258 -14.22 -11.20 4.02
C VAL A 258 -14.20 -11.63 5.49
N THR A 259 -15.00 -12.63 5.86
CA THR A 259 -15.04 -13.16 7.23
C THR A 259 -13.73 -13.86 7.59
N HIS A 260 -13.10 -14.59 6.66
CA HIS A 260 -11.76 -15.16 6.88
C HIS A 260 -10.72 -14.05 7.13
N ALA A 261 -10.75 -12.97 6.35
CA ALA A 261 -9.84 -11.84 6.53
C ALA A 261 -10.04 -11.13 7.87
N ASP A 262 -11.29 -10.92 8.30
CA ASP A 262 -11.61 -10.33 9.61
C ASP A 262 -11.06 -11.19 10.76
N ILE A 263 -11.31 -12.51 10.73
CA ILE A 263 -10.78 -13.45 11.74
C ILE A 263 -9.25 -13.36 11.78
N PHE A 264 -8.60 -13.44 10.61
CA PHE A 264 -7.15 -13.42 10.50
C PHE A 264 -6.55 -12.14 11.07
N TYR A 265 -7.11 -10.98 10.72
CA TYR A 265 -6.69 -9.68 11.23
C TYR A 265 -6.75 -9.61 12.76
N HIS A 266 -7.86 -10.06 13.35
CA HIS A 266 -8.01 -10.08 14.81
C HIS A 266 -7.00 -11.01 15.48
N MET A 267 -6.72 -12.19 14.91
CA MET A 267 -5.75 -13.14 15.47
C MET A 267 -4.33 -12.57 15.45
N LEU A 268 -3.92 -12.01 14.31
CA LEU A 268 -2.62 -11.36 14.19
C LEU A 268 -2.49 -10.19 15.16
N ASN A 269 -3.53 -9.36 15.30
CA ASN A 269 -3.51 -8.23 16.22
C ASN A 269 -3.36 -8.66 17.69
N TRP A 270 -4.01 -9.76 18.10
CA TRP A 270 -3.79 -10.35 19.42
C TRP A 270 -2.39 -10.91 19.59
N LEU A 271 -1.85 -11.53 18.54
CA LEU A 271 -0.52 -12.14 18.55
C LEU A 271 0.59 -11.08 18.58
N VAL A 272 0.47 -9.97 17.84
CA VAL A 272 1.45 -8.87 17.85
C VAL A 272 1.45 -8.15 19.20
N ASN A 273 0.27 -7.94 19.80
CA ASN A 273 0.12 -7.20 21.07
C ASN A 273 0.11 -8.11 22.31
N TRP A 274 0.70 -9.29 22.21
CA TRP A 274 0.68 -10.27 23.31
C TRP A 274 1.52 -9.82 24.52
N ASP A 275 2.60 -9.06 24.30
CA ASP A 275 3.57 -8.63 25.34
C ASP A 275 3.35 -7.19 25.86
N GLN A 276 2.75 -6.30 25.06
CA GLN A 276 2.68 -4.85 25.34
C GLN A 276 1.97 -4.44 26.64
N ARG A 277 1.19 -5.33 27.28
CA ARG A 277 0.44 -4.99 28.51
C ARG A 277 1.12 -5.42 29.82
N GLN A 278 2.24 -6.14 29.77
CA GLN A 278 2.96 -6.55 31.00
C GLN A 278 4.17 -5.68 31.35
N GLN A 279 4.66 -4.83 30.43
CA GLN A 279 5.80 -3.93 30.65
C GLN A 279 5.49 -2.64 31.45
N GLY A 280 4.25 -2.45 31.94
CA GLY A 280 3.84 -1.25 32.67
C GLY A 280 4.09 -1.26 34.19
N VAL A 281 4.73 -2.29 34.76
CA VAL A 281 4.89 -2.44 36.21
C VAL A 281 6.36 -2.68 36.59
N ASP A 282 7.04 -1.59 36.95
CA ASP A 282 8.33 -1.48 37.64
C ASP A 282 9.43 -2.51 37.25
N GLU A 283 10.27 -2.11 36.29
CA GLU A 283 11.67 -2.56 36.22
C GLU A 283 12.40 -2.17 37.51
N PHE A 284 12.59 -3.10 38.44
CA PHE A 284 13.74 -3.15 39.38
C PHE A 284 13.64 -4.44 40.20
N ASP A 285 13.95 -5.59 39.60
CA ASP A 285 14.89 -6.54 40.21
C ASP A 285 15.30 -7.63 39.21
N GLY A 286 16.59 -7.97 39.22
CA GLY A 286 17.23 -8.82 38.22
C GLY A 286 16.79 -10.30 38.26
N ALA A 287 16.92 -10.93 37.09
CA ALA A 287 17.14 -12.36 36.90
C ALA A 287 16.18 -13.32 37.64
N LYS A 288 14.89 -13.26 37.31
CA LYS A 288 14.02 -14.45 37.37
C LYS A 288 13.45 -14.72 36.00
N SER A 289 13.75 -15.92 35.49
CA SER A 289 13.27 -16.46 34.22
C SER A 289 11.80 -16.12 33.97
N TRP A 290 11.53 -15.39 32.89
CA TRP A 290 10.21 -15.23 32.31
C TRP A 290 9.60 -16.62 32.10
N LYS A 291 8.61 -17.01 32.91
CA LYS A 291 7.74 -18.13 32.61
C LYS A 291 6.33 -17.59 32.42
N PRO A 292 5.85 -17.52 31.16
CA PRO A 292 4.47 -17.14 30.88
C PRO A 292 3.49 -18.00 31.67
N GLY A 293 2.40 -17.41 32.15
CA GLY A 293 1.36 -18.14 32.87
C GLY A 293 0.71 -19.20 31.97
N LYS A 294 0.32 -20.35 32.53
CA LYS A 294 -0.33 -21.46 31.78
C LYS A 294 -1.52 -21.00 30.92
N ALA A 295 -2.35 -20.11 31.45
CA ALA A 295 -3.50 -19.57 30.72
C ALA A 295 -3.10 -18.67 29.53
N LEU A 296 -1.95 -17.99 29.60
CA LEU A 296 -1.41 -17.20 28.49
C LEU A 296 -1.00 -18.11 27.33
N ILE A 297 -0.30 -19.21 27.65
CA ILE A 297 0.17 -20.19 26.67
C ILE A 297 -1.02 -20.87 25.96
N GLU A 298 -2.08 -21.21 26.70
CA GLU A 298 -3.24 -21.90 26.14
C GLU A 298 -4.04 -21.06 25.12
N TRP A 299 -4.25 -19.76 25.36
CA TRP A 299 -4.94 -18.92 24.37
C TRP A 299 -4.03 -18.60 23.17
N LEU A 300 -2.72 -18.49 23.38
CA LEU A 300 -1.73 -18.30 22.33
C LEU A 300 -1.75 -19.48 21.36
N HIS A 301 -1.68 -20.71 21.86
CA HIS A 301 -1.78 -21.92 21.03
C HIS A 301 -3.13 -22.00 20.32
N SER A 302 -4.23 -21.70 20.99
CA SER A 302 -5.56 -21.66 20.35
C SER A 302 -5.64 -20.60 19.24
N CYS A 303 -4.94 -19.47 19.38
CA CYS A 303 -4.84 -18.43 18.36
C CYS A 303 -4.02 -18.92 17.16
N LEU A 304 -2.89 -19.60 17.41
CA LEU A 304 -2.06 -20.20 16.37
C LEU A 304 -2.82 -21.28 15.59
N ASP A 305 -3.63 -22.11 16.25
CA ASP A 305 -4.46 -23.12 15.57
C ASP A 305 -5.43 -22.47 14.57
N VAL A 306 -6.06 -21.35 14.94
CA VAL A 306 -6.94 -20.57 14.05
C VAL A 306 -6.14 -20.01 12.87
N ILE A 307 -4.97 -19.43 13.12
CA ILE A 307 -4.09 -18.90 12.07
C ILE A 307 -3.70 -20.02 11.09
N TRP A 308 -3.26 -21.17 11.60
CA TRP A 308 -2.85 -22.31 10.79
C TRP A 308 -3.95 -22.80 9.87
N LEU A 309 -5.20 -22.92 10.34
CA LEU A 309 -6.34 -23.30 9.49
C LEU A 309 -6.65 -22.28 8.39
N LEU A 310 -6.32 -21.00 8.62
CA LEU A 310 -6.51 -19.95 7.63
C LEU A 310 -5.39 -19.96 6.58
N VAL A 311 -4.16 -20.22 7.01
CA VAL A 311 -2.97 -20.14 6.14
C VAL A 311 -2.52 -21.49 5.56
N GLU A 312 -3.12 -22.62 5.97
CA GLU A 312 -2.79 -23.98 5.53
C GLU A 312 -2.65 -24.08 4.01
N ASP A 313 -1.53 -24.64 3.53
CA ASP A 313 -1.18 -24.64 2.11
C ASP A 313 -2.29 -25.27 1.26
N ASP A 314 -2.84 -26.41 1.65
CA ASP A 314 -3.74 -27.18 0.79
C ASP A 314 -5.15 -26.57 0.59
N LYS A 315 -5.56 -25.64 1.47
CA LYS A 315 -6.93 -25.08 1.53
C LYS A 315 -6.98 -23.55 1.56
N CYS A 316 -5.82 -22.90 1.64
CA CYS A 316 -5.57 -21.50 1.94
C CYS A 316 -6.81 -20.60 1.87
N ARG A 317 -7.31 -20.23 3.05
CA ARG A 317 -8.57 -19.49 3.18
C ARG A 317 -8.37 -17.98 3.20
N VAL A 318 -7.12 -17.56 3.40
CA VAL A 318 -6.65 -16.18 3.27
C VAL A 318 -5.49 -16.11 2.29
N PRO A 319 -5.34 -15.00 1.55
CA PRO A 319 -4.24 -14.86 0.60
C PRO A 319 -2.86 -14.97 1.25
N PHE A 320 -1.92 -15.56 0.52
CA PHE A 320 -0.53 -15.79 0.93
C PHE A 320 0.16 -14.58 1.60
N TYR A 321 -0.05 -13.38 1.04
CA TYR A 321 0.60 -12.14 1.46
C TYR A 321 0.04 -11.54 2.75
N GLU A 322 -1.13 -11.98 3.23
CA GLU A 322 -1.70 -11.48 4.49
C GLU A 322 -0.79 -11.79 5.68
N LEU A 323 -0.15 -12.96 5.67
CA LEU A 323 0.80 -13.32 6.72
C LEU A 323 2.09 -12.46 6.67
N LEU A 324 2.52 -12.03 5.49
CA LEU A 324 3.70 -11.17 5.31
C LEU A 324 3.48 -9.75 5.86
N ARG A 325 2.23 -9.27 5.85
CA ARG A 325 1.83 -7.94 6.38
C ARG A 325 1.83 -7.87 7.90
N SER A 326 1.80 -9.00 8.59
CA SER A 326 1.55 -9.11 10.02
C SER A 326 2.58 -8.43 10.93
N GLY A 327 3.81 -8.18 10.45
CA GLY A 327 4.89 -7.61 11.26
C GLY A 327 5.41 -8.52 12.37
N LEU A 328 4.88 -9.76 12.50
CA LEU A 328 5.26 -10.72 13.56
C LEU A 328 6.75 -11.06 13.59
N GLN A 329 7.40 -11.02 12.42
CA GLN A 329 8.84 -11.22 12.24
C GLN A 329 9.73 -10.16 12.91
N PHE A 330 9.16 -9.08 13.43
CA PHE A 330 9.89 -7.98 14.08
C PHE A 330 9.64 -7.90 15.58
N ILE A 331 9.01 -8.91 16.18
CA ILE A 331 8.82 -8.99 17.63
C ILE A 331 10.20 -9.24 18.28
N GLU A 332 10.68 -8.30 19.09
CA GLU A 332 11.99 -8.40 19.76
C GLU A 332 12.01 -9.47 20.87
N ASN A 333 10.86 -9.68 21.52
CA ASN A 333 10.69 -10.69 22.56
C ASN A 333 9.93 -11.89 21.99
N ILE A 334 10.60 -12.80 21.28
CA ILE A 334 9.95 -14.06 20.88
C ILE A 334 10.00 -14.99 22.11
N PRO A 335 8.85 -15.47 22.64
CA PRO A 335 8.86 -16.48 23.69
C PRO A 335 9.49 -17.77 23.13
N ASP A 336 10.25 -18.49 23.95
CA ASP A 336 10.77 -19.84 23.65
C ASP A 336 9.60 -20.85 23.55
N ASP A 337 8.75 -20.70 22.53
CA ASP A 337 7.58 -21.52 22.24
C ASP A 337 7.67 -22.08 20.81
N GLU A 338 7.65 -23.40 20.70
CA GLU A 338 7.83 -24.15 19.45
C GLU A 338 6.73 -23.84 18.41
N ALA A 339 5.48 -23.64 18.86
CA ALA A 339 4.36 -23.39 17.97
C ALA A 339 4.45 -22.00 17.33
N LEU A 340 4.83 -20.98 18.12
CA LEU A 340 5.06 -19.65 17.59
C LEU A 340 6.28 -19.61 16.65
N PHE A 341 7.36 -20.32 17.01
CA PHE A 341 8.53 -20.45 16.16
C PHE A 341 8.18 -21.08 14.80
N THR A 342 7.29 -22.07 14.78
CA THR A 342 6.83 -22.69 13.52
C THR A 342 6.08 -21.69 12.63
N LEU A 343 5.25 -20.80 13.21
CA LEU A 343 4.59 -19.74 12.44
C LEU A 343 5.59 -18.74 11.87
N ILE A 344 6.62 -18.39 12.64
CA ILE A 344 7.71 -17.52 12.19
C ILE A 344 8.49 -18.17 11.03
N LEU A 345 8.79 -19.47 11.13
CA LEU A 345 9.41 -20.22 10.04
C LEU A 345 8.54 -20.22 8.78
N GLU A 346 7.23 -20.35 8.92
CA GLU A 346 6.31 -20.27 7.79
C GLU A 346 6.32 -18.88 7.14
N ILE A 347 6.35 -17.81 7.93
CA ILE A 347 6.56 -16.44 7.41
C ILE A 347 7.86 -16.37 6.60
N HIS A 348 8.96 -16.90 7.13
CA HIS A 348 10.24 -16.94 6.43
C HIS A 348 10.17 -17.75 5.12
N ARG A 349 9.54 -18.92 5.13
CA ARG A 349 9.33 -19.74 3.92
C ARG A 349 8.59 -18.97 2.82
N ARG A 350 7.55 -18.22 3.20
CA ARG A 350 6.81 -17.34 2.28
C ARG A 350 7.68 -16.19 1.75
N ARG A 351 8.50 -15.58 2.59
CA ARG A 351 9.46 -14.55 2.14
C ARG A 351 10.51 -15.11 1.19
N ASP A 352 10.97 -16.34 1.39
CA ASP A 352 11.91 -17.00 0.49
C ASP A 352 11.31 -17.19 -0.91
N MET A 353 10.03 -17.54 -1.00
CA MET A 353 9.30 -17.59 -2.27
C MET A 353 9.21 -16.22 -2.95
N MET A 354 8.94 -15.16 -2.18
CA MET A 354 8.96 -13.78 -2.70
C MET A 354 10.36 -13.40 -3.20
N ALA A 355 11.41 -13.73 -2.44
CA ALA A 355 12.79 -13.47 -2.83
C ALA A 355 13.16 -14.22 -4.12
N MET A 356 12.70 -15.46 -4.28
CA MET A 356 12.85 -16.22 -5.52
C MET A 356 12.14 -15.51 -6.69
N HIS A 357 10.91 -15.02 -6.51
CA HIS A 357 10.21 -14.26 -7.56
C HIS A 357 10.96 -12.98 -7.96
N MET A 358 11.51 -12.26 -6.99
CA MET A 358 12.35 -11.07 -7.27
C MET A 358 13.63 -11.44 -8.01
N GLN A 359 14.26 -12.56 -7.66
CA GLN A 359 15.43 -13.07 -8.39
C GLN A 359 15.08 -13.49 -9.82
N MET A 360 13.91 -14.12 -10.04
CA MET A 360 13.44 -14.46 -11.39
C MET A 360 13.17 -13.20 -12.22
N LEU A 361 12.58 -12.16 -11.63
CA LEU A 361 12.39 -10.87 -12.30
C LEU A 361 13.73 -10.24 -12.68
N ASP A 362 14.72 -10.28 -11.79
CA ASP A 362 16.07 -9.81 -12.10
C ASP A 362 16.73 -10.64 -13.21
N GLN A 363 16.55 -11.97 -13.21
CA GLN A 363 17.03 -12.85 -14.30
C GLN A 363 16.38 -12.53 -15.64
N HIS A 364 15.10 -12.17 -15.67
CA HIS A 364 14.43 -11.72 -16.90
C HIS A 364 15.10 -10.48 -17.51
N LEU A 365 15.65 -9.58 -16.69
CA LEU A 365 16.39 -8.40 -17.15
C LEU A 365 17.74 -8.76 -17.77
N HIS A 366 18.36 -9.86 -17.33
CA HIS A 366 19.60 -10.37 -17.89
C HIS A 366 19.39 -11.16 -19.19
N CYS A 367 18.16 -11.61 -19.47
CA CYS A 367 17.85 -12.38 -20.66
C CYS A 367 17.40 -11.44 -21.81
N PRO A 368 18.17 -11.32 -22.91
CA PRO A 368 17.81 -10.46 -24.04
C PRO A 368 16.42 -10.79 -24.56
N THR A 369 16.07 -12.08 -24.58
CA THR A 369 14.81 -12.65 -25.07
C THR A 369 13.61 -12.16 -24.24
N PHE A 370 13.64 -12.24 -22.91
CA PHE A 370 12.54 -11.80 -22.05
C PHE A 370 12.41 -10.28 -21.95
N GLY A 371 13.52 -9.55 -21.99
CA GLY A 371 13.53 -8.08 -21.99
C GLY A 371 13.00 -7.45 -23.28
N THR A 372 13.05 -8.17 -24.41
CA THR A 372 12.70 -7.64 -25.76
C THR A 372 11.47 -8.27 -26.43
N HIS A 373 10.94 -9.41 -25.96
CA HIS A 373 9.84 -10.09 -26.66
C HIS A 373 8.56 -9.26 -26.75
N ARG A 374 8.20 -8.98 -28.00
CA ARG A 374 6.84 -8.70 -28.49
C ARG A 374 5.99 -9.95 -28.25
N PHE A 375 5.28 -10.03 -27.14
CA PHE A 375 4.23 -11.04 -27.03
C PHE A 375 3.10 -10.60 -27.95
N LEU A 376 2.85 -11.37 -29.03
CA LEU A 376 1.59 -11.29 -29.75
C LEU A 376 0.48 -11.42 -28.70
N SER A 377 -0.38 -10.42 -28.62
CA SER A 377 -1.62 -10.57 -27.87
C SER A 377 -2.35 -11.75 -28.47
N GLN A 378 -2.53 -12.83 -27.70
CA GLN A 378 -3.51 -13.84 -28.06
C GLN A 378 -4.86 -13.11 -28.05
N VAL A 379 -5.36 -12.83 -29.26
CA VAL A 379 -6.71 -12.33 -29.49
C VAL A 379 -7.67 -13.45 -29.08
N THR A 380 -8.03 -13.52 -27.81
CA THR A 380 -9.32 -14.10 -27.45
C THR A 380 -10.35 -13.03 -27.76
N ALA A 381 -11.02 -13.20 -28.90
CA ALA A 381 -12.09 -12.34 -29.36
C ALA A 381 -13.24 -12.33 -28.33
N ASN A 382 -13.26 -11.32 -27.46
CA ASN A 382 -14.47 -10.95 -26.74
C ASN A 382 -15.02 -9.67 -27.36
N ILE A 383 -16.17 -9.85 -28.01
CA ILE A 383 -16.95 -8.84 -28.70
C ILE A 383 -17.59 -7.93 -27.64
N SER A 384 -16.96 -6.79 -27.36
CA SER A 384 -17.62 -5.64 -26.72
C SER A 384 -16.88 -4.37 -27.09
N GLY A 385 -17.59 -3.43 -27.73
CA GLY A 385 -17.05 -2.19 -28.29
C GLY A 385 -16.77 -1.11 -27.24
N GLU A 386 -15.81 -1.36 -26.35
CA GLU A 386 -15.22 -0.31 -25.50
C GLU A 386 -13.79 0.03 -25.95
N ALA A 387 -13.41 1.29 -25.75
CA ALA A 387 -12.18 1.89 -26.26
C ALA A 387 -10.91 1.07 -25.92
N VAL A 388 -10.01 1.00 -26.91
CA VAL A 388 -8.77 0.21 -26.99
C VAL A 388 -7.66 0.72 -26.04
N THR A 389 -7.98 1.17 -24.83
CA THR A 389 -6.99 1.66 -23.85
C THR A 389 -6.50 0.58 -22.87
N ASN A 390 -7.08 -0.62 -22.92
CA ASN A 390 -6.76 -1.73 -22.00
C ASN A 390 -6.51 -3.05 -22.74
N MET A 391 -5.60 -3.10 -23.72
CA MET A 391 -4.98 -4.38 -24.08
C MET A 391 -4.06 -4.81 -22.93
N ARG A 392 -4.65 -5.45 -21.91
CA ARG A 392 -3.91 -5.98 -20.76
C ARG A 392 -3.09 -7.17 -21.22
N TYR A 393 -1.78 -6.96 -21.33
CA TYR A 393 -0.80 -8.03 -21.49
C TYR A 393 -0.92 -9.03 -20.35
N SER A 394 -0.70 -10.31 -20.62
CA SER A 394 -0.69 -11.33 -19.57
C SER A 394 0.31 -10.94 -18.48
N PRO A 395 -0.12 -10.90 -17.20
CA PRO A 395 0.76 -10.58 -16.09
C PRO A 395 1.96 -11.53 -16.04
N ILE A 396 3.11 -11.07 -15.52
CA ILE A 396 4.20 -11.99 -15.17
C ILE A 396 3.73 -12.73 -13.92
N THR A 397 3.06 -13.86 -14.12
CA THR A 397 2.61 -14.73 -13.03
C THR A 397 3.66 -15.78 -12.80
N TYR A 398 4.27 -15.74 -11.63
CA TYR A 398 4.97 -16.90 -11.10
C TYR A 398 3.94 -17.75 -10.33
N PRO A 399 4.06 -19.08 -10.37
CA PRO A 399 3.21 -19.92 -9.53
C PRO A 399 3.36 -19.47 -8.08
N SER A 400 2.24 -19.07 -7.46
CA SER A 400 2.12 -19.17 -6.01
C SER A 400 2.42 -20.61 -5.61
N VAL A 401 2.77 -20.83 -4.35
CA VAL A 401 2.77 -22.18 -3.72
C VAL A 401 1.47 -22.95 -4.07
N LEU A 402 0.38 -22.24 -4.41
CA LEU A 402 -0.97 -22.73 -4.60
C LEU A 402 -1.52 -22.67 -6.04
N GLY A 403 -0.74 -22.23 -7.03
CA GLY A 403 -1.23 -22.12 -8.42
C GLY A 403 -2.32 -21.08 -8.69
N GLU A 404 -2.84 -20.38 -7.67
CA GLU A 404 -3.75 -19.23 -7.84
C GLU A 404 -3.00 -17.97 -8.34
N PRO A 405 -3.68 -17.10 -9.11
CA PRO A 405 -3.08 -15.86 -9.58
C PRO A 405 -2.84 -14.89 -8.42
N LEU A 406 -1.58 -14.71 -8.03
CA LEU A 406 -1.16 -13.68 -7.07
C LEU A 406 -1.62 -12.29 -7.56
N HIS A 407 -2.37 -11.58 -6.73
CA HIS A 407 -2.60 -10.15 -6.91
C HIS A 407 -1.29 -9.42 -6.66
N GLY A 408 -0.63 -8.98 -7.74
CA GLY A 408 0.70 -8.37 -7.66
C GLY A 408 0.69 -7.15 -6.74
N GLU A 409 -0.39 -6.37 -6.82
CA GLU A 409 -0.57 -5.20 -5.98
C GLU A 409 -0.48 -5.51 -4.49
N ASP A 410 -1.14 -6.58 -4.07
CA ASP A 410 -1.15 -6.94 -2.67
C ASP A 410 0.21 -7.40 -2.17
N LEU A 411 0.94 -8.13 -3.02
CA LEU A 411 2.32 -8.52 -2.79
C LEU A 411 3.20 -7.28 -2.66
N ALA A 412 3.08 -6.30 -3.57
CA ALA A 412 3.85 -5.06 -3.51
C ALA A 412 3.61 -4.29 -2.20
N ALA A 413 2.35 -4.25 -1.74
CA ALA A 413 1.98 -3.61 -0.47
C ALA A 413 2.50 -4.35 0.77
N SER A 414 2.86 -5.64 0.67
CA SER A 414 3.48 -6.39 1.77
C SER A 414 4.96 -6.06 1.98
N ILE A 415 5.61 -5.44 0.99
CA ILE A 415 7.04 -5.11 1.04
C ILE A 415 7.24 -3.83 1.87
N GLN A 416 7.66 -4.00 3.10
CA GLN A 416 7.88 -2.86 4.01
C GLN A 416 9.20 -2.14 3.71
N ARG A 417 9.16 -0.81 3.73
CA ARG A 417 10.35 0.03 3.57
C ARG A 417 11.39 -0.28 4.65
N GLY A 418 12.66 -0.34 4.25
CA GLY A 418 13.79 -0.72 5.12
C GLY A 418 13.97 -2.22 5.34
N SER A 419 13.09 -3.07 4.80
CA SER A 419 13.28 -4.53 4.85
C SER A 419 14.30 -5.03 3.80
N LEU A 420 14.82 -6.25 3.97
CA LEU A 420 15.66 -6.91 2.95
C LEU A 420 14.92 -7.07 1.61
N ASP A 421 13.60 -7.24 1.66
CA ASP A 421 12.74 -7.38 0.49
C ASP A 421 12.61 -6.07 -0.28
N TRP A 422 12.55 -4.95 0.45
CA TRP A 422 12.63 -3.61 -0.13
C TRP A 422 13.96 -3.40 -0.88
N GLU A 423 15.08 -3.75 -0.25
CA GLU A 423 16.40 -3.67 -0.88
C GLU A 423 16.53 -4.58 -2.13
N ARG A 424 15.90 -5.76 -2.10
CA ARG A 424 15.81 -6.64 -3.29
C ARG A 424 14.99 -5.98 -4.41
N ALA A 425 13.82 -5.42 -4.09
CA ALA A 425 12.98 -4.74 -5.05
C ALA A 425 13.71 -3.53 -5.67
N LEU A 426 14.33 -2.68 -4.85
CA LEU A 426 15.11 -1.54 -5.33
C LEU A 426 16.29 -1.97 -6.23
N ARG A 427 16.99 -3.06 -5.89
CA ARG A 427 18.06 -3.59 -6.77
C ARG A 427 17.53 -3.99 -8.14
N CYS A 428 16.40 -4.69 -8.20
CA CYS A 428 15.75 -5.08 -9.45
C CYS A 428 15.33 -3.85 -10.27
N ILE A 429 14.70 -2.84 -9.65
CA ILE A 429 14.30 -1.61 -10.34
C ILE A 429 15.54 -0.83 -10.83
N LYS A 430 16.59 -0.69 -10.01
CA LYS A 430 17.85 -0.04 -10.41
C LYS A 430 18.51 -0.76 -11.58
N HIS A 431 18.48 -2.09 -11.58
CA HIS A 431 18.93 -2.90 -12.72
C HIS A 431 18.11 -2.58 -13.98
N ALA A 432 16.78 -2.58 -13.87
CA ALA A 432 15.89 -2.27 -14.99
C ALA A 432 16.09 -0.85 -15.54
N LEU A 433 16.29 0.15 -14.68
CA LEU A 433 16.59 1.52 -15.08
C LEU A 433 17.93 1.65 -15.84
N ARG A 434 18.88 0.74 -15.62
CA ARG A 434 20.17 0.70 -16.32
C ARG A 434 20.11 -0.04 -17.65
N ASN A 435 19.33 -1.12 -17.71
CA ASN A 435 19.28 -2.03 -18.87
C ASN A 435 18.06 -1.84 -19.78
N THR A 436 17.19 -0.89 -19.45
CA THR A 436 16.13 -0.37 -20.33
C THR A 436 15.28 -1.47 -20.97
N PRO A 437 14.58 -2.30 -20.16
CA PRO A 437 13.73 -3.35 -20.69
C PRO A 437 12.56 -2.74 -21.47
N SER A 438 11.89 -3.58 -22.27
CA SER A 438 10.76 -3.12 -23.08
C SER A 438 9.63 -2.49 -22.23
N PRO A 439 8.86 -1.53 -22.78
CA PRO A 439 7.69 -0.97 -22.11
C PRO A 439 6.68 -2.03 -21.65
N ASP A 440 6.58 -3.15 -22.36
CA ASP A 440 5.68 -4.25 -22.03
C ASP A 440 6.09 -4.95 -20.72
N TRP A 441 7.41 -5.07 -20.47
CA TRP A 441 7.91 -5.57 -19.19
C TRP A 441 7.49 -4.65 -18.05
N TRP A 442 7.74 -3.34 -18.20
CA TRP A 442 7.37 -2.34 -17.19
C TRP A 442 5.87 -2.36 -16.88
N ARG A 443 4.98 -2.41 -17.89
CA ARG A 443 3.53 -2.45 -17.66
C ARG A 443 3.06 -3.68 -16.87
N ARG A 444 3.82 -4.78 -16.84
CA ARG A 444 3.47 -5.98 -16.08
C ARG A 444 3.90 -5.93 -14.61
N VAL A 445 4.89 -5.11 -14.27
CA VAL A 445 5.52 -5.13 -12.95
C VAL A 445 5.26 -3.86 -12.13
N LEU A 446 4.73 -2.79 -12.73
CA LEU A 446 4.53 -1.50 -12.07
C LEU A 446 3.08 -1.29 -11.64
N LEU A 447 2.91 -0.70 -10.45
CA LEU A 447 1.64 -0.16 -9.99
C LEU A 447 1.49 1.31 -10.36
N VAL A 448 0.25 1.69 -10.68
CA VAL A 448 -0.14 3.10 -10.81
C VAL A 448 -0.19 3.72 -9.41
N ALA A 449 0.37 4.93 -9.29
CA ALA A 449 0.37 5.71 -8.07
C ALA A 449 -1.08 5.96 -7.61
N PRO A 450 -1.37 5.87 -6.29
CA PRO A 450 -2.74 5.97 -5.77
C PRO A 450 -3.48 7.23 -6.23
N CYS A 451 -2.79 8.36 -6.35
CA CYS A 451 -3.36 9.65 -6.75
C CYS A 451 -3.86 9.70 -8.21
N TYR A 452 -3.40 8.80 -9.08
CA TYR A 452 -3.82 8.72 -10.48
C TYR A 452 -4.80 7.58 -10.76
N ARG A 453 -5.17 6.80 -9.74
CA ARG A 453 -6.13 5.71 -9.93
C ARG A 453 -7.55 6.25 -10.03
N LEU A 454 -8.25 5.82 -11.06
CA LEU A 454 -9.70 5.94 -11.15
C LEU A 454 -10.31 4.90 -10.19
N HIS A 455 -11.31 5.30 -9.40
CA HIS A 455 -11.95 4.45 -8.37
C HIS A 455 -12.61 3.17 -8.94
N ALA A 456 -12.61 2.97 -10.26
CA ALA A 456 -13.16 1.81 -10.96
C ALA A 456 -12.10 0.78 -11.43
N GLN A 457 -10.79 1.02 -11.20
CA GLN A 457 -9.76 0.05 -11.61
C GLN A 457 -9.58 -1.03 -10.54
N GLY A 458 -9.97 -2.27 -10.88
CA GLY A 458 -9.69 -3.46 -10.06
C GLY A 458 -8.19 -3.80 -9.97
N PRO A 459 -7.81 -4.72 -9.06
CA PRO A 459 -6.41 -5.02 -8.73
C PRO A 459 -5.59 -5.45 -9.95
N THR A 460 -4.33 -4.98 -10.01
CA THR A 460 -3.41 -5.29 -11.11
C THR A 460 -2.67 -6.59 -10.83
N ALA A 461 -2.98 -7.64 -11.58
CA ALA A 461 -2.26 -8.91 -11.50
C ALA A 461 -0.77 -8.73 -11.90
N GLY A 462 0.16 -9.36 -11.17
CA GLY A 462 1.60 -9.37 -11.49
C GLY A 462 2.43 -8.11 -11.18
N ALA A 463 1.80 -6.98 -10.86
CA ALA A 463 2.52 -5.73 -10.58
C ALA A 463 3.13 -5.71 -9.17
N VAL A 464 4.45 -5.82 -9.05
CA VAL A 464 5.15 -5.99 -7.76
C VAL A 464 5.87 -4.75 -7.24
N PHE A 465 5.94 -3.68 -8.02
CA PHE A 465 6.64 -2.45 -7.64
C PHE A 465 5.66 -1.30 -7.39
N THR A 466 5.70 -0.76 -6.17
CA THR A 466 4.89 0.39 -5.78
C THR A 466 5.47 1.69 -6.32
N SER A 467 4.63 2.74 -6.37
CA SER A 467 5.08 4.07 -6.77
C SER A 467 6.21 4.60 -5.87
N GLU A 468 6.21 4.26 -4.58
CA GLU A 468 7.28 4.66 -3.66
C GLU A 468 8.63 4.02 -4.03
N MET A 469 8.67 2.71 -4.31
CA MET A 469 9.89 2.02 -4.72
C MET A 469 10.43 2.58 -6.05
N ILE A 470 9.54 2.83 -7.01
CA ILE A 470 9.89 3.38 -8.32
C ILE A 470 10.44 4.79 -8.15
N CYS A 471 9.79 5.63 -7.34
CA CYS A 471 10.24 6.97 -7.04
C CYS A 471 11.65 6.97 -6.42
N GLU A 472 11.89 6.13 -5.40
CA GLU A 472 13.18 6.04 -4.72
C GLU A 472 14.29 5.57 -5.66
N ALA A 473 14.05 4.51 -6.45
CA ALA A 473 15.01 4.03 -7.44
C ALA A 473 15.28 5.05 -8.56
N THR A 474 14.27 5.83 -8.96
CA THR A 474 14.40 6.90 -9.96
C THR A 474 15.28 8.03 -9.43
N ILE A 475 15.09 8.44 -8.18
CA ILE A 475 15.93 9.45 -7.52
C ILE A 475 17.38 8.94 -7.40
N ASP A 476 17.58 7.69 -6.98
CA ASP A 476 18.92 7.09 -6.91
C ASP A 476 19.60 7.08 -8.28
N ARG A 477 18.85 6.83 -9.36
CA ARG A 477 19.36 6.87 -10.73
C ARG A 477 19.76 8.29 -11.15
N ILE A 478 18.99 9.31 -10.79
CA ILE A 478 19.34 10.71 -11.04
C ILE A 478 20.64 11.08 -10.31
N VAL A 479 20.76 10.70 -9.03
CA VAL A 479 21.96 10.96 -8.22
C VAL A 479 23.18 10.24 -8.81
N GLU A 480 23.04 8.98 -9.25
CA GLU A 480 24.11 8.23 -9.94
C GLU A 480 24.58 8.98 -11.19
N LEU A 481 23.66 9.42 -12.05
CA LEU A 481 23.98 10.13 -13.29
C LEU A 481 24.63 11.50 -13.02
N LEU A 482 24.20 12.22 -11.98
CA LEU A 482 24.85 13.47 -11.58
C LEU A 482 26.28 13.23 -11.09
N LYS A 483 26.51 12.18 -10.28
CA LYS A 483 27.85 11.78 -9.85
C LYS A 483 28.75 11.46 -11.05
N MET A 484 28.23 10.73 -12.04
CA MET A 484 28.94 10.44 -13.30
C MET A 484 29.24 11.71 -14.12
N THR A 485 28.30 12.65 -14.16
CA THR A 485 28.46 13.92 -14.90
C THR A 485 29.58 14.76 -14.29
N ASN A 486 29.66 14.79 -12.96
CA ASN A 486 30.68 15.55 -12.22
C ASN A 486 32.07 14.91 -12.27
N SER A 487 32.18 13.64 -12.65
CA SER A 487 33.46 12.92 -12.77
C SER A 487 34.07 13.00 -14.18
N GLU A 488 33.71 14.00 -14.99
CA GLU A 488 34.20 14.24 -16.36
C GLU A 488 33.95 13.09 -17.37
N ILE A 489 33.09 12.13 -17.02
CA ILE A 489 32.65 11.09 -17.95
C ILE A 489 31.52 11.66 -18.80
N ASN A 490 31.70 11.72 -20.12
CA ASN A 490 30.59 12.06 -21.01
C ASN A 490 29.52 10.96 -20.90
N CYS A 491 28.47 11.26 -20.15
CA CYS A 491 27.36 10.35 -19.88
C CYS A 491 26.05 10.83 -20.54
N TRP A 492 26.13 11.73 -21.52
CA TRP A 492 24.96 12.27 -22.22
C TRP A 492 24.04 11.17 -22.77
N GLN A 493 24.61 10.14 -23.38
CA GLN A 493 23.83 9.01 -23.87
C GLN A 493 23.07 8.28 -22.76
N LYS A 494 23.64 8.17 -21.55
CA LYS A 494 22.94 7.57 -20.40
C LYS A 494 21.80 8.45 -19.91
N TRP A 495 21.94 9.78 -19.99
CA TRP A 495 20.86 10.73 -19.71
C TRP A 495 19.74 10.64 -20.74
N LEU A 496 20.06 10.57 -22.03
CA LEU A 496 19.07 10.38 -23.10
C LEU A 496 18.26 9.10 -22.90
N VAL A 497 18.94 7.98 -22.70
CA VAL A 497 18.32 6.67 -22.47
C VAL A 497 17.44 6.66 -21.20
N PHE A 498 17.92 7.26 -20.10
CA PHE A 498 17.13 7.37 -18.89
C PHE A 498 15.93 8.31 -19.04
N SER A 499 16.04 9.38 -19.84
CA SER A 499 14.95 10.33 -20.06
C SER A 499 13.73 9.70 -20.72
N ASP A 500 13.93 8.70 -21.59
CA ASP A 500 12.86 7.88 -22.16
C ASP A 500 12.10 7.12 -21.05
N ILE A 501 12.82 6.34 -20.25
CA ILE A 501 12.19 5.58 -19.17
C ILE A 501 11.49 6.50 -18.18
N PHE A 502 12.13 7.61 -17.81
CA PHE A 502 11.56 8.60 -16.90
C PHE A 502 10.26 9.19 -17.46
N PHE A 503 10.25 9.54 -18.75
CA PHE A 503 9.05 9.98 -19.44
C PHE A 503 7.95 8.92 -19.43
N PHE A 504 8.29 7.64 -19.68
CA PHE A 504 7.35 6.53 -19.63
C PHE A 504 6.74 6.35 -18.23
N LEU A 505 7.55 6.36 -17.16
CA LEU A 505 7.11 6.19 -15.78
C LEU A 505 6.14 7.31 -15.35
N MET A 506 6.46 8.55 -15.72
CA MET A 506 5.63 9.73 -15.46
C MET A 506 4.32 9.68 -16.27
N LYS A 507 4.40 9.40 -17.58
CA LYS A 507 3.22 9.30 -18.45
C LYS A 507 2.28 8.17 -18.03
N SER A 508 2.82 7.08 -17.48
CA SER A 508 2.03 5.93 -17.01
C SER A 508 1.42 6.14 -15.62
N GLY A 509 1.70 7.27 -14.97
CA GLY A 509 1.21 7.56 -13.62
C GLY A 509 1.82 6.64 -12.56
N CYS A 510 3.01 6.10 -12.78
CA CYS A 510 3.70 5.24 -11.80
C CYS A 510 4.44 6.05 -10.73
N ILE A 511 4.61 7.36 -10.93
CA ILE A 511 5.28 8.27 -10.01
C ILE A 511 4.36 9.47 -9.77
N ASP A 512 4.00 9.75 -8.52
CA ASP A 512 3.36 11.01 -8.14
C ASP A 512 4.37 12.15 -8.34
N PHE A 513 4.08 13.06 -9.28
CA PHE A 513 4.99 14.12 -9.65
C PHE A 513 5.31 15.08 -8.50
N VAL A 514 4.32 15.42 -7.66
CA VAL A 514 4.50 16.40 -6.58
C VAL A 514 5.36 15.80 -5.47
N ASP A 515 5.03 14.57 -5.04
CA ASP A 515 5.82 13.83 -4.06
C ASP A 515 7.25 13.55 -4.55
N PHE A 516 7.40 13.22 -5.84
CA PHE A 516 8.72 13.04 -6.46
C PHE A 516 9.58 14.29 -6.38
N VAL A 517 9.04 15.47 -6.72
CA VAL A 517 9.79 16.73 -6.65
C VAL A 517 10.21 17.02 -5.21
N ASP A 518 9.31 16.80 -4.24
CA ASP A 518 9.61 16.99 -2.82
C ASP A 518 10.76 16.09 -2.36
N LYS A 519 10.69 14.79 -2.66
CA LYS A 519 11.73 13.81 -2.29
C LYS A 519 13.06 14.07 -3.01
N LEU A 520 13.03 14.48 -4.28
CA LEU A 520 14.22 14.79 -5.04
C LEU A 520 14.98 15.99 -4.45
N VAL A 521 14.27 17.06 -4.07
CA VAL A 521 14.89 18.22 -3.40
C VAL A 521 15.52 17.79 -2.07
N SER A 522 14.80 17.04 -1.24
CA SER A 522 15.33 16.56 0.04
C SER A 522 16.62 15.75 -0.14
N ARG A 523 16.63 14.78 -1.07
CA ARG A 523 17.82 13.94 -1.30
C ARG A 523 19.01 14.73 -1.85
N LEU A 524 18.76 15.75 -2.68
CA LEU A 524 19.83 16.61 -3.21
C LEU A 524 20.30 17.67 -2.20
N ALA A 525 19.55 17.92 -1.13
CA ALA A 525 19.95 18.78 -0.02
C ALA A 525 20.81 18.05 1.03
N GLU A 526 20.62 16.74 1.21
CA GLU A 526 21.37 15.90 2.15
C GLU A 526 22.83 15.64 1.73
N ASP A 527 23.09 15.45 0.44
CA ASP A 527 24.45 15.25 -0.10
C ASP A 527 25.13 16.63 -0.35
N ASP A 528 25.75 17.21 0.68
CA ASP A 528 26.67 18.38 0.67
C ASP A 528 26.80 19.12 -0.68
N GLN A 529 25.90 20.08 -0.99
CA GLN A 529 25.87 21.15 -2.02
C GLN A 529 26.67 21.04 -3.35
N HIS A 530 27.23 19.90 -3.72
CA HIS A 530 28.26 19.74 -4.75
C HIS A 530 27.86 18.74 -5.83
N ILE A 531 26.77 17.98 -5.66
CA ILE A 531 26.30 17.03 -6.68
C ILE A 531 25.55 17.75 -7.82
N LEU A 532 24.71 18.74 -7.49
CA LEU A 532 23.95 19.47 -8.48
C LEU A 532 24.74 20.69 -8.99
N ARG A 533 25.64 20.45 -9.94
CA ARG A 533 26.43 21.51 -10.60
C ARG A 533 25.84 21.95 -11.94
N THR A 534 25.20 21.03 -12.65
CA THR A 534 24.76 21.21 -14.04
C THR A 534 23.23 21.23 -14.18
N ASN A 535 22.74 21.70 -15.33
CA ASN A 535 21.30 21.77 -15.65
C ASN A 535 20.67 20.45 -16.15
N HIS A 536 21.29 19.29 -15.89
CA HIS A 536 20.75 18.00 -16.37
C HIS A 536 19.40 17.64 -15.73
N VAL A 537 19.19 17.97 -14.45
CA VAL A 537 17.90 17.75 -13.77
C VAL A 537 16.82 18.68 -14.35
N THR A 538 17.15 19.97 -14.54
CA THR A 538 16.30 20.95 -15.24
C THR A 538 15.89 20.45 -16.63
N TRP A 539 16.86 19.92 -17.39
CA TRP A 539 16.62 19.32 -18.70
C TRP A 539 15.70 18.10 -18.64
N LEU A 540 15.92 17.18 -17.70
CA LEU A 540 15.08 16.00 -17.52
C LEU A 540 13.62 16.39 -17.20
N LEU A 541 13.42 17.36 -16.28
CA LEU A 541 12.10 17.87 -15.95
C LEU A 541 11.43 18.58 -17.14
N ALA A 542 12.21 19.27 -17.97
CA ALA A 542 11.70 19.93 -19.18
C ALA A 542 11.15 18.93 -20.22
N GLN A 543 11.53 17.65 -20.18
CA GLN A 543 10.95 16.61 -21.03
C GLN A 543 9.52 16.26 -20.64
N ILE A 544 9.23 16.23 -19.33
CA ILE A 544 7.98 15.70 -18.79
C ILE A 544 6.94 16.78 -18.46
N ILE A 545 7.33 18.06 -18.42
CA ILE A 545 6.45 19.15 -17.98
C ILE A 545 5.18 19.31 -18.83
N ARG A 546 5.16 18.76 -20.06
CA ARG A 546 4.00 18.78 -20.96
C ARG A 546 3.15 17.52 -20.90
N ILE A 547 3.51 16.54 -20.06
CA ILE A 547 2.68 15.36 -19.82
C ILE A 547 1.41 15.80 -19.12
N GLU A 548 0.26 15.32 -19.58
CA GLU A 548 -1.05 15.67 -19.05
C GLU A 548 -1.17 15.44 -17.54
N LEU A 549 -0.70 14.28 -17.03
CA LEU A 549 -0.69 13.99 -15.59
C LEU A 549 0.14 15.00 -14.78
N VAL A 550 1.29 15.44 -15.30
CA VAL A 550 2.16 16.43 -14.66
C VAL A 550 1.50 17.81 -14.66
N MET A 551 0.92 18.20 -15.79
CA MET A 551 0.17 19.45 -15.94
C MET A 551 -1.04 19.49 -15.00
N ASN A 552 -1.80 18.40 -14.93
CA ASN A 552 -2.94 18.27 -14.04
C ASN A 552 -2.49 18.38 -12.58
N ALA A 553 -1.47 17.63 -12.17
CA ALA A 553 -0.92 17.70 -10.81
C ALA A 553 -0.49 19.12 -10.43
N LEU A 554 0.19 19.84 -11.33
CA LEU A 554 0.60 21.23 -11.10
C LEU A 554 -0.58 22.23 -11.05
N ASN A 555 -1.69 21.94 -11.73
CA ASN A 555 -2.86 22.81 -11.75
C ASN A 555 -3.83 22.55 -10.59
N THR A 556 -3.94 21.30 -10.13
CA THR A 556 -4.93 20.88 -9.12
C THR A 556 -4.38 20.78 -7.70
N ASP A 557 -3.09 20.47 -7.51
CA ASP A 557 -2.51 20.31 -6.16
C ASP A 557 -2.39 21.67 -5.44
N SER A 558 -2.73 21.69 -4.15
CA SER A 558 -2.68 22.89 -3.31
C SER A 558 -1.26 23.42 -3.12
N ARG A 559 -0.25 22.56 -3.23
CA ARG A 559 1.18 22.86 -3.10
C ARG A 559 1.80 23.41 -4.39
N LYS A 560 1.03 23.65 -5.46
CA LYS A 560 1.55 24.06 -6.77
C LYS A 560 2.63 25.15 -6.74
N VAL A 561 2.46 26.19 -5.91
CA VAL A 561 3.43 27.29 -5.81
C VAL A 561 4.76 26.80 -5.24
N GLU A 562 4.71 25.98 -4.19
CA GLU A 562 5.88 25.39 -3.56
C GLU A 562 6.56 24.38 -4.48
N THR A 563 5.81 23.48 -5.11
CA THR A 563 6.33 22.52 -6.09
C THR A 563 7.00 23.25 -7.25
N THR A 564 6.39 24.32 -7.75
CA THR A 564 6.98 25.13 -8.82
C THR A 564 8.29 25.79 -8.38
N ARG A 565 8.33 26.33 -7.15
CA ARG A 565 9.56 26.91 -6.57
C ARG A 565 10.67 25.86 -6.47
N LYS A 566 10.34 24.64 -6.01
CA LYS A 566 11.26 23.50 -5.95
C LYS A 566 11.80 23.11 -7.33
N ILE A 567 10.95 23.08 -8.35
CA ILE A 567 11.39 22.83 -9.74
C ILE A 567 12.39 23.89 -10.20
N VAL A 568 12.11 25.17 -9.95
CA VAL A 568 13.00 26.29 -10.33
C VAL A 568 14.33 26.23 -9.57
N SER A 569 14.35 25.69 -8.34
CA SER A 569 15.57 25.57 -7.53
C SER A 569 16.65 24.66 -8.12
N PHE A 570 16.29 23.80 -9.08
CA PHE A 570 17.26 22.96 -9.79
C PHE A 570 18.10 23.71 -10.81
N ASN A 571 17.69 24.92 -11.21
CA ASN A 571 18.43 25.74 -12.15
C ASN A 571 19.81 26.11 -11.60
N LYS A 572 20.83 25.93 -12.43
CA LYS A 572 22.21 26.34 -12.17
C LYS A 572 22.65 27.36 -13.20
N GLU A 573 23.43 28.33 -12.74
CA GLU A 573 24.04 29.40 -13.54
C GLU A 573 25.34 28.92 -14.22
N ASP A 574 25.48 27.61 -14.41
CA ASP A 574 26.74 26.96 -14.72
C ASP A 574 27.29 27.46 -16.07
N ARG A 575 28.52 27.98 -16.05
CA ARG A 575 29.24 28.44 -17.25
C ARG A 575 29.85 27.22 -17.94
N SER A 576 29.20 26.70 -18.98
CA SER A 576 29.80 25.63 -19.78
C SER A 576 31.14 26.10 -20.36
N SER A 577 32.20 25.32 -20.21
CA SER A 577 33.56 25.66 -20.68
C SER A 577 33.74 25.57 -22.20
N ASP A 578 32.86 24.84 -22.90
CA ASP A 578 32.91 24.67 -24.36
C ASP A 578 31.67 25.24 -25.06
N PRO A 579 31.77 26.44 -25.67
CA PRO A 579 30.67 27.10 -26.37
C PRO A 579 30.32 26.46 -27.73
N ASN A 580 31.08 25.45 -28.19
CA ASN A 580 30.91 24.84 -29.51
C ASN A 580 30.34 23.41 -29.46
N ASN A 581 29.73 23.01 -28.34
CA ASN A 581 29.05 21.71 -28.22
C ASN A 581 27.52 21.91 -28.17
N PRO A 582 26.71 21.26 -29.02
CA PRO A 582 25.25 21.39 -29.01
C PRO A 582 24.62 21.07 -27.65
N GLN A 583 25.18 20.10 -26.91
CA GLN A 583 24.72 19.72 -25.57
C GLN A 583 24.97 20.84 -24.55
N SER A 584 26.16 21.42 -24.56
CA SER A 584 26.52 22.53 -23.66
C SER A 584 25.58 23.72 -23.87
N ILE A 585 25.30 24.05 -25.13
CA ILE A 585 24.35 25.11 -25.50
C ILE A 585 22.95 24.78 -24.99
N LEU A 586 22.48 23.55 -25.19
CA LEU A 586 21.16 23.14 -24.69
C LEU A 586 21.09 23.32 -23.16
N LEU A 587 22.07 22.83 -22.41
CA LEU A 587 22.11 22.92 -20.95
C LEU A 587 22.25 24.36 -20.44
N ASP A 588 22.90 25.25 -21.19
CA ASP A 588 23.04 26.67 -20.84
C ASP A 588 21.70 27.44 -20.96
N PHE A 589 20.87 27.06 -21.93
CA PHE A 589 19.60 27.72 -22.24
C PHE A 589 18.36 27.03 -21.65
N ILE A 590 18.45 25.75 -21.23
CA ILE A 590 17.29 24.96 -20.83
C ILE A 590 16.54 25.55 -19.62
N SER A 591 17.26 26.16 -18.69
CA SER A 591 16.68 26.82 -17.51
C SER A 591 15.78 27.98 -17.91
N SER A 592 16.17 28.76 -18.94
CA SER A 592 15.33 29.80 -19.52
C SER A 592 14.09 29.21 -20.19
N CYS A 593 14.26 28.11 -20.95
CA CYS A 593 13.15 27.42 -21.61
C CYS A 593 12.11 26.90 -20.62
N GLN A 594 12.57 26.28 -19.54
CA GLN A 594 11.70 25.74 -18.51
C GLN A 594 10.95 26.85 -17.77
N ASN A 595 11.62 27.96 -17.45
CA ASN A 595 10.99 29.07 -16.75
C ASN A 595 9.94 29.79 -17.60
N LEU A 596 10.17 29.99 -18.90
CA LEU A 596 9.16 30.54 -19.81
C LEU A 596 7.89 29.68 -19.85
N ARG A 597 8.03 28.36 -19.76
CA ARG A 597 6.90 27.43 -19.71
C ARG A 597 6.23 27.43 -18.34
N ILE A 598 6.99 27.36 -17.26
CA ILE A 598 6.48 27.43 -15.89
C ILE A 598 5.71 28.74 -15.66
N TRP A 599 6.18 29.84 -16.24
CA TRP A 599 5.50 31.13 -16.18
C TRP A 599 4.09 31.08 -16.77
N SER A 600 3.88 30.34 -17.86
CA SER A 600 2.55 30.14 -18.45
C SER A 600 1.60 29.35 -17.54
N LEU A 601 2.15 28.55 -16.62
CA LEU A 601 1.39 27.75 -15.66
C LEU A 601 1.10 28.49 -14.35
N ASN A 602 2.06 29.31 -13.89
CA ASN A 602 1.92 30.04 -12.64
C ASN A 602 2.59 31.41 -12.74
N THR A 603 1.78 32.46 -12.89
CA THR A 603 2.27 33.84 -12.97
C THR A 603 2.93 34.33 -11.69
N SER A 604 2.69 33.67 -10.54
CA SER A 604 3.27 34.05 -9.25
C SER A 604 4.75 33.74 -9.13
N THR A 605 5.35 32.97 -10.04
CA THR A 605 6.79 32.68 -10.00
C THR A 605 7.67 33.76 -10.65
N ARG A 606 7.05 34.85 -11.12
CA ARG A 606 7.73 35.99 -11.74
C ARG A 606 8.84 36.59 -10.87
N GLU A 607 8.68 36.54 -9.55
CA GLU A 607 9.63 37.13 -8.59
C GLU A 607 10.94 36.32 -8.43
N TYR A 608 10.98 35.07 -8.89
CA TYR A 608 12.11 34.16 -8.70
C TYR A 608 13.04 34.02 -9.92
N LEU A 609 12.84 34.85 -10.94
CA LEU A 609 13.61 34.81 -12.20
C LEU A 609 14.88 35.66 -12.12
N ASN A 610 16.02 35.05 -12.45
CA ASN A 610 17.26 35.80 -12.66
C ASN A 610 17.20 36.56 -14.00
N ASN A 611 17.67 37.82 -14.02
CA ASN A 611 17.80 38.65 -15.21
C ASN A 611 18.54 37.95 -16.37
N GLU A 612 19.53 37.11 -16.06
CA GLU A 612 20.28 36.36 -17.07
C GLU A 612 19.37 35.41 -17.88
N GLN A 613 18.47 34.70 -17.21
CA GLN A 613 17.56 33.75 -17.87
C GLN A 613 16.56 34.45 -18.77
N LEU A 614 16.11 35.65 -18.39
CA LEU A 614 15.26 36.48 -19.25
C LEU A 614 16.00 36.95 -20.51
N GLN A 615 17.29 37.30 -20.38
CA GLN A 615 18.13 37.66 -21.52
C GLN A 615 18.35 36.48 -22.47
N LYS A 616 18.63 35.28 -21.92
CA LYS A 616 18.72 34.04 -22.71
C LYS A 616 17.41 33.74 -23.45
N GLY A 617 16.26 33.99 -22.82
CA GLY A 617 14.94 33.88 -23.46
C GLY A 617 14.82 34.78 -24.69
N LYS A 618 15.22 36.05 -24.57
CA LYS A 618 15.26 36.99 -25.70
C LYS A 618 16.23 36.55 -26.80
N GLN A 619 17.36 35.94 -26.45
CA GLN A 619 18.31 35.42 -27.43
C GLN A 619 17.71 34.24 -28.23
N ILE A 620 16.92 33.37 -27.58
CA ILE A 620 16.19 32.29 -28.26
C ILE A 620 15.21 32.89 -29.28
N ASP A 621 14.39 33.86 -28.86
CA ASP A 621 13.40 34.50 -29.71
C ASP A 621 14.06 35.25 -30.88
N GLU A 622 15.16 35.96 -30.62
CA GLU A 622 15.93 36.67 -31.64
C GLU A 622 16.52 35.70 -32.66
N TRP A 623 17.17 34.63 -32.20
CA TRP A 623 17.76 33.62 -33.07
C TRP A 623 16.67 32.94 -33.93
N TRP A 624 15.56 32.53 -33.32
CA TRP A 624 14.45 31.92 -34.04
C TRP A 624 13.87 32.87 -35.09
N ARG A 625 13.72 34.15 -34.75
CA ARG A 625 13.24 35.17 -35.66
C ARG A 625 14.20 35.41 -36.82
N GLN A 626 15.51 35.37 -36.60
CA GLN A 626 16.52 35.51 -37.67
C GLN A 626 16.45 34.33 -38.64
N VAL A 627 16.37 33.11 -38.12
CA VAL A 627 16.26 31.89 -38.94
C VAL A 627 14.93 31.82 -39.69
N SER A 628 13.82 32.23 -39.05
CA SER A 628 12.48 32.15 -39.64
C SER A 628 12.16 33.26 -40.64
N LYS A 629 12.90 34.38 -40.63
CA LYS A 629 12.68 35.53 -41.53
C LYS A 629 13.41 35.44 -42.88
N GLY A 630 14.27 34.44 -43.09
CA GLY A 630 14.96 34.26 -44.37
C GLY A 630 14.06 33.64 -45.44
N GLU A 631 14.14 34.12 -46.68
CA GLU A 631 13.59 33.42 -47.86
C GLU A 631 14.30 32.06 -48.10
N ARG A 632 15.51 31.89 -47.55
CA ARG A 632 16.24 30.62 -47.57
C ARG A 632 15.82 29.76 -46.40
N MET A 633 15.26 28.62 -46.73
CA MET A 633 15.01 27.52 -45.81
C MET A 633 16.32 27.07 -45.11
N MET A 634 16.20 26.69 -43.84
CA MET A 634 17.32 26.18 -43.05
C MET A 634 17.88 24.89 -43.67
N ASP A 635 19.18 24.87 -43.95
CA ASP A 635 19.88 23.68 -44.46
C ASP A 635 20.29 22.78 -43.29
N TYR A 636 19.43 21.82 -42.97
CA TYR A 636 19.64 20.90 -41.85
C TYR A 636 20.84 19.95 -42.03
N MET A 637 21.38 19.81 -43.25
CA MET A 637 22.53 18.94 -43.51
C MET A 637 23.87 19.59 -43.15
N ASN A 638 23.93 20.93 -43.15
CA ASN A 638 25.16 21.69 -43.00
C ASN A 638 25.11 22.67 -41.81
N LEU A 639 24.34 22.35 -40.77
CA LEU A 639 24.30 23.13 -39.54
C LEU A 639 25.61 23.00 -38.77
N ASP A 640 26.12 24.13 -38.25
CA ASP A 640 27.19 24.13 -37.27
C ASP A 640 26.67 23.70 -35.89
N ASP A 641 27.57 23.26 -35.02
CA ASP A 641 27.23 22.77 -33.68
C ASP A 641 26.41 23.77 -32.87
N ARG A 642 26.68 25.07 -33.07
CA ARG A 642 25.92 26.14 -32.43
C ARG A 642 24.48 26.18 -32.90
N SER A 643 24.22 26.11 -34.21
CA SER A 643 22.86 26.10 -34.74
C SER A 643 22.11 24.81 -34.37
N ILE A 644 22.80 23.67 -34.31
CA ILE A 644 22.22 22.42 -33.79
C ILE A 644 21.75 22.62 -32.35
N GLY A 645 22.62 23.12 -31.47
CA GLY A 645 22.30 23.38 -30.07
C GLY A 645 21.14 24.36 -29.90
N MET A 646 21.14 25.46 -30.65
CA MET A 646 20.03 26.43 -30.63
C MET A 646 18.72 25.84 -31.15
N PHE A 647 18.76 25.01 -32.19
CA PHE A 647 17.57 24.32 -32.68
C PHE A 647 17.02 23.32 -31.64
N TRP A 648 17.90 22.61 -30.93
CA TRP A 648 17.50 21.80 -29.79
C TRP A 648 16.79 22.62 -28.74
N VAL A 649 17.32 23.78 -28.35
CA VAL A 649 16.69 24.71 -27.40
C VAL A 649 15.28 25.11 -27.85
N VAL A 650 15.12 25.48 -29.13
CA VAL A 650 13.81 25.81 -29.72
C VAL A 650 12.84 24.63 -29.66
N SER A 651 13.31 23.39 -29.84
CA SER A 651 12.46 22.20 -29.69
C SER A 651 11.78 22.12 -28.32
N TYR A 652 12.36 22.73 -27.28
CA TYR A 652 11.74 22.84 -25.98
C TYR A 652 10.77 24.03 -25.94
N THR A 653 11.13 25.23 -26.35
CA THR A 653 10.22 26.39 -26.22
C THR A 653 9.07 26.36 -27.23
N MET A 654 9.39 26.20 -28.51
CA MET A 654 8.51 26.40 -29.67
C MET A 654 8.38 25.13 -30.52
N ALA A 655 8.00 24.01 -29.89
CA ALA A 655 7.92 22.71 -30.55
C ALA A 655 7.01 22.69 -31.79
N GLN A 656 5.91 23.46 -31.82
CA GLN A 656 5.01 23.48 -32.98
C GLN A 656 5.65 24.19 -34.20
N PRO A 657 6.11 25.45 -34.08
CA PRO A 657 6.86 26.10 -35.16
C PRO A 657 8.08 25.31 -35.64
N ALA A 658 8.84 24.72 -34.71
CA ALA A 658 10.00 23.90 -35.08
C ALA A 658 9.62 22.65 -35.89
N CYS A 659 8.48 22.03 -35.55
CA CYS A 659 7.92 20.90 -36.29
C CYS A 659 7.55 21.31 -37.72
N GLU A 660 6.88 22.46 -37.86
CA GLU A 660 6.48 23.00 -39.17
C GLU A 660 7.67 23.34 -40.06
N THR A 661 8.74 23.93 -39.51
CA THR A 661 9.97 24.20 -40.31
C THR A 661 10.63 22.93 -40.81
N VAL A 662 10.60 21.87 -40.00
CA VAL A 662 11.12 20.55 -40.40
C VAL A 662 10.24 19.93 -41.48
N MET A 663 8.91 19.98 -41.33
CA MET A 663 7.99 19.48 -42.35
C MET A 663 8.11 20.25 -43.68
N ASN A 664 8.33 21.56 -43.60
CA ASN A 664 8.62 22.38 -44.77
C ASN A 664 9.91 21.91 -45.46
N TRP A 665 10.97 21.62 -44.70
CA TRP A 665 12.21 21.04 -45.28
C TRP A 665 11.97 19.73 -46.00
N LEU A 666 11.25 18.80 -45.35
CA LEU A 666 10.91 17.51 -45.93
C LEU A 666 10.02 17.62 -47.17
N THR A 667 9.44 18.80 -47.45
CA THR A 667 8.59 19.05 -48.63
C THR A 667 9.19 20.09 -49.59
N SER A 668 10.42 20.54 -49.35
CA SER A 668 11.03 21.71 -50.01
C SER A 668 11.23 21.55 -51.51
N SER A 669 11.55 20.33 -51.95
CA SER A 669 11.73 19.96 -53.36
C SER A 669 10.41 19.89 -54.16
N GLY A 670 9.28 20.17 -53.51
CA GLY A 670 7.96 20.22 -54.14
C GLY A 670 7.39 18.84 -54.50
N VAL A 671 6.31 18.88 -55.28
CA VAL A 671 5.57 17.70 -55.75
C VAL A 671 5.67 17.62 -57.27
N THR A 672 5.80 16.41 -57.81
CA THR A 672 5.79 16.15 -59.26
C THR A 672 4.75 15.09 -59.60
N GLU A 673 4.08 15.28 -60.74
CA GLU A 673 3.15 14.32 -61.31
C GLU A 673 3.91 13.24 -62.11
N LEU A 674 3.75 11.98 -61.70
CA LEU A 674 4.21 10.81 -62.45
C LEU A 674 3.01 10.18 -63.16
N LEU A 675 3.12 10.02 -64.48
CA LEU A 675 2.15 9.30 -65.31
C LEU A 675 2.51 7.80 -65.29
N LEU A 676 1.67 6.99 -64.64
CA LEU A 676 1.82 5.53 -64.61
C LEU A 676 1.08 4.87 -65.78
N GLN A 677 -0.06 5.43 -66.18
CA GLN A 677 -0.88 5.05 -67.33
C GLN A 677 -1.61 6.28 -67.90
N PRO A 678 -2.22 6.23 -69.10
CA PRO A 678 -2.89 7.39 -69.72
C PRO A 678 -3.96 8.08 -68.84
N ASN A 679 -4.54 7.36 -67.87
CA ASN A 679 -5.54 7.87 -66.93
C ASN A 679 -5.12 7.79 -65.44
N GLU A 680 -3.92 7.30 -65.13
CA GLU A 680 -3.44 7.17 -63.74
C GLU A 680 -2.29 8.15 -63.49
N ARG A 681 -2.60 9.18 -62.71
CA ARG A 681 -1.68 10.24 -62.31
C ARG A 681 -1.35 10.07 -60.84
N LEU A 682 -0.06 10.01 -60.53
CA LEU A 682 0.45 9.88 -59.18
C LEU A 682 1.22 11.14 -58.81
N MET A 683 0.82 11.83 -57.75
CA MET A 683 1.58 12.96 -57.22
C MET A 683 2.64 12.43 -56.25
N VAL A 684 3.91 12.82 -56.44
CA VAL A 684 5.05 12.33 -55.64
C VAL A 684 5.89 13.50 -55.14
N MET A 685 6.21 13.51 -53.84
CA MET A 685 7.14 14.48 -53.26
C MET A 685 8.59 14.17 -53.68
N ARG A 686 9.46 15.17 -53.77
CA ARG A 686 10.82 15.00 -54.33
C ARG A 686 12.00 15.07 -53.37
N GLU A 687 11.80 15.39 -52.09
CA GLU A 687 12.93 15.60 -51.19
C GLU A 687 13.74 14.31 -50.95
N VAL A 688 15.07 14.40 -51.04
CA VAL A 688 15.97 13.25 -50.91
C VAL A 688 16.90 13.36 -49.70
N SER A 689 16.92 14.51 -49.03
CA SER A 689 17.83 14.80 -47.91
C SER A 689 17.13 14.61 -46.55
N PRO A 690 17.24 13.41 -45.92
CA PRO A 690 16.65 13.16 -44.60
C PRO A 690 17.37 13.92 -43.49
N LEU A 691 16.69 14.18 -42.37
CA LEU A 691 17.33 14.87 -41.24
C LEU A 691 18.43 14.00 -40.61
N PRO A 692 19.59 14.59 -40.26
CA PRO A 692 20.69 13.83 -39.67
C PRO A 692 20.38 13.39 -38.23
N ILE A 693 20.87 12.19 -37.85
CA ILE A 693 20.72 11.65 -36.48
C ILE A 693 21.34 12.59 -35.43
N SER A 694 22.44 13.26 -35.79
CA SER A 694 23.10 14.24 -34.92
C SER A 694 22.18 15.42 -34.56
N LEU A 695 21.23 15.79 -35.42
CA LEU A 695 20.22 16.80 -35.10
C LEU A 695 19.05 16.19 -34.32
N LEU A 696 18.55 15.04 -34.77
CA LEU A 696 17.37 14.42 -34.20
C LEU A 696 17.57 14.00 -32.72
N SER A 697 18.79 13.61 -32.34
CA SER A 697 19.11 13.05 -31.01
C SER A 697 18.90 14.01 -29.83
N GLY A 698 18.88 15.32 -30.05
CA GLY A 698 18.61 16.31 -29.00
C GLY A 698 17.24 16.97 -29.06
N PHE A 699 16.36 16.53 -29.97
CA PHE A 699 14.97 16.98 -29.98
C PHE A 699 14.28 16.64 -28.67
N SER A 700 13.46 17.57 -28.18
CA SER A 700 12.57 17.25 -27.05
C SER A 700 11.61 16.13 -27.42
N ILE A 701 11.26 15.28 -26.46
CA ILE A 701 10.31 14.17 -26.67
C ILE A 701 8.98 14.70 -27.25
N ASN A 702 8.56 15.88 -26.80
CA ASN A 702 7.36 16.55 -27.31
C ASN A 702 7.46 16.95 -28.79
N LEU A 703 8.62 17.44 -29.25
CA LEU A 703 8.82 17.73 -30.68
C LEU A 703 8.80 16.43 -31.49
N CYS A 704 9.52 15.40 -31.04
CA CYS A 704 9.56 14.10 -31.69
C CYS A 704 8.16 13.50 -31.90
N MET A 705 7.30 13.59 -30.87
CA MET A 705 5.91 13.14 -30.96
C MET A 705 5.10 13.89 -32.03
N LYS A 706 5.19 15.23 -32.02
CA LYS A 706 4.48 16.06 -33.00
C LYS A 706 4.95 15.79 -34.42
N LEU A 707 6.26 15.68 -34.60
CA LEU A 707 6.88 15.44 -35.89
C LEU A 707 6.46 14.09 -36.46
N ALA A 708 6.50 13.03 -35.64
CA ALA A 708 6.02 11.73 -36.06
C ALA A 708 4.54 11.74 -36.46
N TYR A 709 3.65 12.36 -35.66
CA TYR A 709 2.24 12.45 -36.04
C TYR A 709 2.01 13.22 -37.35
N GLN A 710 2.73 14.33 -37.56
CA GLN A 710 2.61 15.09 -38.81
C GLN A 710 3.15 14.32 -40.02
N MET A 711 4.25 13.58 -39.84
CA MET A 711 4.81 12.73 -40.89
C MET A 711 3.89 11.55 -41.19
N GLU A 712 3.30 10.92 -40.16
CA GLU A 712 2.30 9.85 -40.33
C GLU A 712 1.08 10.35 -41.10
N ASP A 713 0.53 11.51 -40.74
CA ASP A 713 -0.61 12.09 -41.46
C ASP A 713 -0.25 12.40 -42.92
N SER A 714 0.94 12.96 -43.17
CA SER A 714 1.43 13.23 -44.53
C SER A 714 1.68 11.95 -45.34
N MET A 715 2.17 10.87 -44.73
CA MET A 715 2.53 9.63 -45.43
C MET A 715 1.34 8.70 -45.64
N PHE A 716 0.43 8.60 -44.67
CA PHE A 716 -0.63 7.59 -44.64
C PHE A 716 -2.03 8.14 -44.92
N SER A 717 -2.29 9.40 -44.57
CA SER A 717 -3.56 10.09 -44.86
C SER A 717 -3.47 10.98 -46.11
N GLY A 718 -2.25 11.25 -46.60
CA GLY A 718 -1.98 12.14 -47.73
C GLY A 718 -2.39 11.56 -49.08
N GLN A 719 -2.79 12.43 -50.00
CA GLN A 719 -3.07 12.08 -51.41
C GLN A 719 -1.81 12.03 -52.28
N VAL A 720 -0.65 12.37 -51.72
CA VAL A 720 0.64 12.48 -52.41
C VAL A 720 1.58 11.43 -51.84
N VAL A 721 2.27 10.70 -52.72
CA VAL A 721 3.26 9.70 -52.30
C VAL A 721 4.44 10.39 -51.60
N PRO A 722 4.80 9.94 -50.39
CA PRO A 722 5.87 10.55 -49.62
C PRO A 722 7.23 10.31 -50.26
N ASN A 723 8.16 11.23 -50.00
CA ASN A 723 9.52 11.13 -50.50
C ASN A 723 10.43 10.30 -49.58
N ILE A 724 11.60 9.90 -50.09
CA ILE A 724 12.55 9.07 -49.34
C ILE A 724 13.11 9.81 -48.12
N ALA A 725 13.28 11.13 -48.17
CA ALA A 725 13.75 11.90 -47.02
C ALA A 725 12.80 11.82 -45.82
N MET A 726 11.50 11.91 -46.07
CA MET A 726 10.45 11.80 -45.06
C MET A 726 10.39 10.39 -44.47
N VAL A 727 10.39 9.36 -45.31
CA VAL A 727 10.36 7.96 -44.86
C VAL A 727 11.60 7.62 -44.03
N GLU A 728 12.79 8.00 -44.50
CA GLU A 728 14.05 7.77 -43.79
C GLU A 728 14.12 8.58 -42.48
N THR A 729 13.65 9.83 -42.47
CA THR A 729 13.56 10.64 -41.24
C THR A 729 12.59 10.01 -40.24
N TYR A 730 11.47 9.45 -40.70
CA TYR A 730 10.51 8.75 -39.85
C TYR A 730 11.16 7.52 -39.20
N ALA A 731 11.83 6.69 -40.01
CA ALA A 731 12.53 5.51 -39.52
C ALA A 731 13.61 5.87 -38.47
N ARG A 732 14.37 6.95 -38.70
CA ARG A 732 15.33 7.49 -37.73
C ARG A 732 14.68 7.94 -36.43
N LEU A 733 13.55 8.65 -36.50
CA LEU A 733 12.75 9.03 -35.33
C LEU A 733 12.29 7.80 -34.53
N LEU A 734 11.81 6.76 -35.21
CA LEU A 734 11.39 5.51 -34.55
C LEU A 734 12.53 4.79 -33.80
N LEU A 735 13.79 5.02 -34.20
CA LEU A 735 14.97 4.42 -33.56
C LEU A 735 15.45 5.20 -32.33
N ILE A 736 15.21 6.51 -32.27
CA ILE A 736 15.76 7.39 -31.21
C ILE A 736 14.74 7.79 -30.15
N VAL A 737 13.45 7.80 -30.49
CA VAL A 737 12.38 8.25 -29.59
C VAL A 737 11.98 7.12 -28.66
N PRO A 738 11.49 7.46 -27.46
CA PRO A 738 10.84 6.52 -26.57
C PRO A 738 10.10 5.35 -27.22
N HIS A 739 10.54 4.13 -26.94
CA HIS A 739 9.87 2.93 -27.46
C HIS A 739 8.38 2.85 -27.06
N SER A 740 8.04 3.48 -25.94
CA SER A 740 6.67 3.57 -25.43
C SER A 740 5.73 4.42 -26.30
N LEU A 741 6.27 5.27 -27.17
CA LEU A 741 5.50 6.26 -27.91
C LEU A 741 5.03 5.81 -29.30
N PHE A 742 5.73 4.87 -29.95
CA PHE A 742 5.46 4.54 -31.36
C PHE A 742 4.96 3.11 -31.64
N ARG A 743 5.06 2.19 -30.68
CA ARG A 743 4.66 0.79 -30.91
C ARG A 743 3.19 0.53 -31.29
N PRO A 744 2.17 1.33 -30.91
CA PRO A 744 0.79 1.05 -31.29
C PRO A 744 0.53 1.03 -32.81
N HIS A 745 1.41 1.62 -33.63
CA HIS A 745 1.18 1.86 -35.05
C HIS A 745 1.76 0.76 -35.96
N LEU A 746 2.89 0.16 -35.58
CA LEU A 746 3.50 -0.95 -36.33
C LEU A 746 2.74 -2.29 -36.16
N SER A 747 2.01 -2.46 -35.04
CA SER A 747 1.18 -3.66 -34.82
C SER A 747 -0.18 -3.62 -35.50
N LYS A 748 -0.57 -2.47 -36.08
CA LYS A 748 -1.79 -2.33 -36.89
C LYS A 748 -1.53 -2.47 -38.39
N THR A 749 -0.27 -2.40 -38.81
CA THR A 749 0.17 -2.48 -40.21
C THR A 749 0.71 -3.86 -40.60
N THR A 750 0.88 -4.76 -39.62
CA THR A 750 1.01 -6.23 -39.81
C THR A 750 -0.25 -6.92 -39.36
#